data_AF-I0Z0R4-F1
#
_entry.id   AF-I0Z0R4-F1
#
_cell.length_a   1.000
_cell.length_b   1.000
_cell.length_c   1.000
_cell.angle_alpha   90.00
_cell.angle_beta   90.00
_cell.angle_gamma   90.00
#
_symmetry.space_group_name_H-M   'P 1'
#
loop_
_entity.id
_entity.type
_entity.pdbx_description
1 polymer ?
#
loop_
_entity_poly.entity_id
_entity_poly.type
_entity_poly.pdbx_seq_one_letter_code
_entity_poly.pdbx_strand_id
1 'polypeptide(L)'
;MAATGNGRKRVAVVGSGITGLSAAWLLHRSGASVTLYESESRCGGHTLTDDSPGYPVDLGFQVYNLTTYPNLVGLLEELGVDTEPSDMSFGLSIDGGALEWGSRGLGAIFAQRRNLLSPGFLRMIWDVIRFGREAPEVLKPGTSEKYAQHSLGQYIREKGYSRAFVTQYLLPMCAAVWSVPNAQVMEFPVVMLVRFWANHHLLDLLQRPLWRVVKDRSRSYVNKILADLPDVRTSAPVTRVEPASGDGRAVVHAAGFVAEEFDAVIFATHTNTTLAALGSAAPEGVRPLLEAIPYGTNDIYLHTDVDLMPRAHATWSSWNFLGSSSHAADPAADTAAVCVTYWLNNLQRLPPGAPDTFVTLNPPRPPAAERTIRHLHLAHPVFSSASYEAQQRLPSVQARLPLSFVSLVLQSGKGGIYYAGAWCGYGFHEDGLKAGMAAATALGATIPWTPHATSPKMSLADMFFMSTFDKFARRAISLGRLRFILPNGEELVYGDDASAARSLPKEDEWMGKPVLCATVRVLRMAFFRKVITRHDTGLGEAYMDGDFLVDDLGALLAAVTANAGNIEGNRGALGILNRIGDWLLLLAHRARANTIEGSRRNIEEHYDAGNAMYKLFLDPSLTYSSGIHRPGDSLEQAQMNKLDALVSMAGITKDDHVLEIGCGWGSMAIRAVQTTGCRWTGLTVSKQQLEEGVARVKAADLSDRITLLFCDYRQAAHLGPFDKVLSCEMIEAVGHENLPAYFDAISGLLKPGGQAVIQAISEPDERYEAYCASSDFIREHIFPGGHLPSMGAMVDSARGTGLHVEECRDIGPHYAVTLRAWRETWERERAAILSLGYSERYWRKFRFYFAYCEAAFDAKYIHNFQIRWAKATDHPAADPLQPSSSQELPKHVVAKAAAPADPVTQVLLAIYFFLAGCVVSQSRMLWVMPAASAVFACILACVSAASTLLFSSYRSLSAEGQAWWCTDVVHLVYSALSFAAAAAYVARHPAALSVGWTPSAAQAGLLPDLLVCTSAGFFGFQLWTLVRNRLFKRSYLAIIHFSLLLVLFGAAASKAQHTPLLSAMLLSELPSVFYITGRLQDLIGVPPGSWKRRAVRKAELATLPLFQLIPHLLIALDVAQSPDAFSAKSYYGIAMAGCLYINAANLRKALLTYFPAQKTKLHAA
;
A
#
# COMPACT_ATOMS: atom_id res chain seq x y z
N MET A 1 -22.35 4.48 35.25
CA MET A 1 -22.78 5.88 35.06
C MET A 1 -23.13 6.46 36.42
N ALA A 2 -22.33 7.40 36.92
CA ALA A 2 -22.71 8.28 38.01
C ALA A 2 -22.60 9.70 37.46
N ALA A 3 -23.75 10.36 37.28
CA ALA A 3 -23.82 11.75 36.88
C ALA A 3 -23.41 12.61 38.09
N THR A 4 -22.20 13.16 38.07
CA THR A 4 -21.82 14.28 38.94
C THR A 4 -22.03 15.56 38.13
N GLY A 5 -22.96 16.40 38.58
CA GLY A 5 -23.13 17.73 38.00
C GLY A 5 -21.84 18.55 38.12
N ASN A 6 -21.53 19.34 37.09
CA ASN A 6 -20.67 20.52 37.21
C ASN A 6 -20.83 21.37 35.95
N GLY A 7 -20.87 22.70 36.11
CA GLY A 7 -21.00 23.64 35.00
C GLY A 7 -19.90 23.50 33.95
N ARG A 8 -20.14 24.07 32.77
CA ARG A 8 -19.20 24.09 31.65
C ARG A 8 -17.87 24.73 32.09
N LYS A 9 -16.77 23.97 32.13
CA LYS A 9 -15.45 24.46 32.59
C LYS A 9 -15.02 25.68 31.77
N ARG A 10 -14.71 26.80 32.43
CA ARG A 10 -14.26 28.05 31.80
C ARG A 10 -12.75 28.05 31.64
N VAL A 11 -12.26 28.18 30.41
CA VAL A 11 -10.83 28.16 30.11
C VAL A 11 -10.44 29.41 29.32
N ALA A 12 -9.43 30.14 29.80
CA ALA A 12 -8.79 31.18 29.00
C ALA A 12 -7.60 30.61 28.24
N VAL A 13 -7.48 30.95 26.96
CA VAL A 13 -6.29 30.65 26.15
C VAL A 13 -5.65 31.97 25.77
N VAL A 14 -4.39 32.16 26.15
CA VAL A 14 -3.65 33.41 25.93
C VAL A 14 -2.68 33.21 24.77
N GLY A 15 -2.88 33.94 23.69
CA GLY A 15 -2.15 33.84 22.43
C GLY A 15 -2.87 32.96 21.41
N SER A 16 -3.03 33.45 20.18
CA SER A 16 -3.76 32.76 19.10
C SER A 16 -2.87 32.20 17.99
N GLY A 17 -1.60 31.87 18.29
CA GLY A 17 -0.79 31.02 17.41
C GLY A 17 -1.39 29.61 17.27
N ILE A 18 -0.79 28.74 16.45
CA ILE A 18 -1.27 27.36 16.25
C ILE A 18 -1.48 26.59 17.56
N THR A 19 -0.64 26.84 18.56
CA THR A 19 -0.78 26.27 19.91
C THR A 19 -2.11 26.69 20.56
N GLY A 20 -2.43 27.98 20.54
CA GLY A 20 -3.62 28.52 21.17
C GLY A 20 -4.89 28.17 20.39
N LEU A 21 -4.85 28.30 19.06
CA LEU A 21 -5.97 27.92 18.18
C LEU A 21 -6.34 26.45 18.35
N SER A 22 -5.37 25.55 18.31
CA SER A 22 -5.64 24.11 18.49
C SER A 22 -6.15 23.79 19.90
N ALA A 23 -5.57 24.39 20.94
CA ALA A 23 -6.03 24.17 22.31
C ALA A 23 -7.48 24.68 22.51
N ALA A 24 -7.75 25.92 22.09
CA ALA A 24 -9.06 26.54 22.22
C ALA A 24 -10.14 25.75 21.47
N TRP A 25 -9.85 25.35 20.24
CA TRP A 25 -10.78 24.62 19.39
C TRP A 25 -11.10 23.23 19.94
N LEU A 26 -10.09 22.47 20.35
CA LEU A 26 -10.29 21.13 20.95
C LEU A 26 -11.10 21.23 22.25
N LEU A 27 -10.79 22.19 23.12
CA LEU A 27 -11.53 22.40 24.36
C LEU A 27 -12.99 22.78 24.10
N HIS A 28 -13.23 23.68 23.14
CA HIS A 28 -14.58 24.09 22.77
C HIS A 28 -15.42 22.90 22.30
N ARG A 29 -14.89 22.09 21.38
CA ARG A 29 -15.60 20.91 20.84
C ARG A 29 -15.78 19.79 21.87
N SER A 30 -14.90 19.71 22.87
CA SER A 30 -15.07 18.83 24.03
C SER A 30 -15.97 19.41 25.12
N GLY A 31 -16.64 20.54 24.86
CA GLY A 31 -17.67 21.08 25.73
C GLY A 31 -17.19 22.09 26.76
N ALA A 32 -15.96 22.60 26.72
CA ALA A 32 -15.53 23.71 27.58
C ALA A 32 -16.07 25.07 27.09
N SER A 33 -16.15 26.06 27.99
CA SER A 33 -16.40 27.46 27.65
C SER A 33 -15.05 28.16 27.50
N VAL A 34 -14.66 28.50 26.27
CA VAL A 34 -13.31 29.00 25.97
C VAL A 34 -13.34 30.48 25.62
N THR A 35 -12.44 31.27 26.20
CA THR A 35 -12.13 32.64 25.78
C THR A 35 -10.71 32.68 25.23
N LEU A 36 -10.55 33.03 23.95
CA LEU A 36 -9.24 33.17 23.30
C LEU A 36 -8.82 34.64 23.29
N TYR A 37 -7.70 34.95 23.94
CA TYR A 37 -7.10 36.28 23.96
C TYR A 37 -5.97 36.40 22.95
N GLU A 38 -6.01 37.43 22.10
CA GLU A 38 -4.96 37.78 21.16
C GLU A 38 -4.56 39.25 21.34
N SER A 39 -3.25 39.48 21.46
CA SER A 39 -2.66 40.82 21.59
C SER A 39 -2.77 41.67 20.33
N GLU A 40 -2.63 41.05 19.16
CA GLU A 40 -2.76 41.73 17.87
C GLU A 40 -4.24 41.87 17.44
N SER A 41 -4.49 42.71 16.43
CA SER A 41 -5.82 42.83 15.83
C SER A 41 -6.23 41.61 14.99
N ARG A 42 -5.36 40.60 14.86
CA ARG A 42 -5.51 39.44 13.99
C ARG A 42 -5.07 38.18 14.71
N CYS A 43 -5.85 37.11 14.58
CA CYS A 43 -5.45 35.79 15.08
C CYS A 43 -4.52 35.03 14.14
N GLY A 44 -3.72 34.13 14.71
CA GLY A 44 -2.84 33.20 13.98
C GLY A 44 -1.36 33.29 14.35
N GLY A 45 -0.90 34.38 14.97
CA GLY A 45 0.52 34.58 15.28
C GLY A 45 1.39 34.43 14.02
N HIS A 46 2.39 33.54 14.05
CA HIS A 46 3.24 33.26 12.88
C HIS A 46 2.50 32.58 11.71
N THR A 47 1.27 32.12 11.88
CA THR A 47 0.38 31.80 10.75
C THR A 47 -0.12 33.10 10.13
N LEU A 48 0.68 33.69 9.24
CA LEU A 48 0.47 35.03 8.70
C LEU A 48 0.31 34.97 7.18
N THR A 49 -0.90 35.20 6.70
CA THR A 49 -1.19 35.41 5.28
C THR A 49 -1.35 36.91 5.00
N ASP A 50 -0.75 37.37 3.90
CA ASP A 50 -0.75 38.76 3.42
C ASP A 50 -1.30 38.84 2.00
N ASP A 51 -2.09 39.88 1.70
CA ASP A 51 -2.71 40.10 0.38
C ASP A 51 -2.17 41.33 -0.36
N SER A 52 -1.22 42.06 0.24
CA SER A 52 -0.62 43.28 -0.31
C SER A 52 0.00 43.14 -1.72
N PRO A 53 0.53 41.97 -2.16
CA PRO A 53 1.03 41.83 -3.54
C PRO A 53 -0.10 41.63 -4.58
N GLY A 54 -1.37 41.64 -4.16
CA GLY A 54 -2.54 41.41 -5.03
C GLY A 54 -3.03 39.97 -5.07
N TYR A 55 -2.42 39.08 -4.30
CA TYR A 55 -2.79 37.68 -4.10
C TYR A 55 -2.29 37.19 -2.73
N PRO A 56 -2.91 36.14 -2.14
CA PRO A 56 -2.55 35.70 -0.80
C PRO A 56 -1.19 34.99 -0.77
N VAL A 57 -0.32 35.43 0.13
CA VAL A 57 1.00 34.84 0.41
C VAL A 57 1.20 34.59 1.90
N ASP A 58 1.78 33.45 2.27
CA ASP A 58 2.17 33.19 3.66
C ASP A 58 3.56 33.79 3.94
N LEU A 59 3.72 34.52 5.05
CA LEU A 59 4.97 35.20 5.42
C LEU A 59 5.68 34.57 6.63
N GLY A 60 4.97 33.79 7.44
CA GLY A 60 5.53 33.07 8.59
C GLY A 60 5.55 31.56 8.35
N PHE A 61 4.52 30.84 8.81
CA PHE A 61 4.34 29.42 8.48
C PHE A 61 3.93 29.26 7.01
N GLN A 62 4.81 28.68 6.20
CA GLN A 62 4.62 28.60 4.75
C GLN A 62 4.37 27.18 4.23
N VAL A 63 4.93 26.15 4.86
CA VAL A 63 5.00 24.79 4.30
C VAL A 63 4.99 23.68 5.36
N TYR A 64 4.59 22.49 4.93
CA TYR A 64 4.67 21.27 5.73
C TYR A 64 4.83 20.03 4.84
N ASN A 65 4.96 18.84 5.44
CA ASN A 65 4.93 17.57 4.71
C ASN A 65 4.23 16.49 5.55
N LEU A 66 3.83 15.37 4.93
CA LEU A 66 3.03 14.34 5.60
C LEU A 66 3.81 13.53 6.66
N THR A 67 5.13 13.46 6.55
CA THR A 67 5.96 12.59 7.39
C THR A 67 6.34 13.27 8.70
N THR A 68 6.64 14.57 8.63
CA THR A 68 7.07 15.40 9.77
C THR A 68 5.90 16.06 10.50
N TYR A 69 4.74 16.26 9.86
CA TYR A 69 3.60 17.01 10.42
C TYR A 69 2.28 16.17 10.50
N PRO A 70 2.28 14.97 11.10
CA PRO A 70 1.12 14.09 11.08
C PRO A 70 -0.11 14.66 11.83
N ASN A 71 0.08 15.50 12.85
CA ASN A 71 -1.05 16.13 13.54
C ASN A 71 -1.63 17.30 12.76
N LEU A 72 -0.78 18.11 12.11
CA LEU A 72 -1.27 19.17 11.24
C LEU A 72 -2.09 18.58 10.10
N VAL A 73 -1.66 17.47 9.51
CA VAL A 73 -2.45 16.75 8.50
C VAL A 73 -3.82 16.36 9.06
N GLY A 74 -3.86 15.74 10.24
CA GLY A 74 -5.13 15.36 10.88
C GLY A 74 -6.04 16.56 11.18
N LEU A 75 -5.47 17.68 11.63
CA LEU A 75 -6.22 18.93 11.84
C LEU A 75 -6.81 19.47 10.53
N LEU A 76 -6.01 19.52 9.46
CA LEU A 76 -6.46 20.02 8.17
C LEU A 76 -7.57 19.13 7.58
N GLU A 77 -7.45 17.81 7.71
CA GLU A 77 -8.47 16.84 7.28
C GLU A 77 -9.78 17.03 8.04
N GLU A 78 -9.72 17.14 9.37
CA GLU A 78 -10.89 17.37 10.22
C GLU A 78 -11.59 18.71 9.92
N LEU A 79 -10.82 19.73 9.54
CA LEU A 79 -11.36 21.02 9.10
C LEU A 79 -11.79 21.01 7.62
N GLY A 80 -11.55 19.94 6.87
CA GLY A 80 -11.79 19.87 5.42
C GLY A 80 -10.99 20.92 4.63
N VAL A 81 -9.73 21.16 5.00
CA VAL A 81 -8.83 22.13 4.35
C VAL A 81 -7.91 21.41 3.37
N ASP A 82 -8.03 21.79 2.11
CA ASP A 82 -7.21 21.25 1.02
C ASP A 82 -5.78 21.80 1.03
N THR A 83 -4.88 21.03 0.42
CA THR A 83 -3.46 21.37 0.30
C THR A 83 -2.91 21.02 -1.08
N GLU A 84 -1.78 21.63 -1.43
CA GLU A 84 -1.14 21.50 -2.74
C GLU A 84 0.35 21.16 -2.61
N PRO A 85 0.94 20.40 -3.54
CA PRO A 85 2.37 20.14 -3.52
C PRO A 85 3.21 21.41 -3.66
N SER A 86 4.41 21.41 -3.09
CA SER A 86 5.32 22.56 -3.00
C SER A 86 6.77 22.10 -3.18
N ASP A 87 7.61 23.01 -3.67
CA ASP A 87 9.05 22.81 -3.75
C ASP A 87 9.75 23.40 -2.52
N MET A 88 10.79 22.71 -2.03
CA MET A 88 11.61 23.16 -0.90
C MET A 88 13.11 23.10 -1.24
N SER A 89 13.47 23.51 -2.45
CA SER A 89 14.86 23.51 -2.89
C SER A 89 15.66 24.61 -2.20
N PHE A 90 16.95 24.35 -1.97
CA PHE A 90 17.90 25.28 -1.36
C PHE A 90 18.89 25.81 -2.40
N GLY A 91 19.18 27.11 -2.35
CA GLY A 91 20.16 27.79 -3.18
C GLY A 91 21.17 28.55 -2.33
N LEU A 92 22.41 28.67 -2.82
CA LEU A 92 23.47 29.41 -2.17
C LEU A 92 24.14 30.36 -3.15
N SER A 93 24.36 31.60 -2.72
CA SER A 93 25.23 32.58 -3.38
C SER A 93 26.17 33.23 -2.37
N ILE A 94 27.47 33.16 -2.65
CA ILE A 94 28.52 33.78 -1.82
C ILE A 94 29.26 34.86 -2.64
N ASP A 95 29.55 35.98 -1.98
CA ASP A 95 30.30 37.14 -2.49
C ASP A 95 29.74 37.68 -3.82
N GLY A 96 28.42 37.85 -3.89
CA GLY A 96 27.76 38.37 -5.08
C GLY A 96 27.93 37.46 -6.31
N GLY A 97 27.91 36.14 -6.10
CA GLY A 97 27.93 35.14 -7.17
C GLY A 97 29.31 34.54 -7.50
N ALA A 98 30.33 34.80 -6.67
CA ALA A 98 31.63 34.14 -6.83
C ALA A 98 31.52 32.62 -6.67
N LEU A 99 30.63 32.14 -5.81
CA LEU A 99 30.23 30.74 -5.73
C LEU A 99 28.71 30.65 -5.68
N GLU A 100 28.13 29.91 -6.63
CA GLU A 100 26.69 29.63 -6.64
C GLU A 100 26.40 28.17 -6.98
N TRP A 101 25.43 27.60 -6.27
CA TRP A 101 24.85 26.30 -6.57
C TRP A 101 23.43 26.21 -5.98
N GLY A 102 22.59 25.35 -6.55
CA GLY A 102 21.24 25.09 -6.03
C GLY A 102 20.88 23.61 -6.06
N SER A 103 19.83 23.23 -5.34
CA SER A 103 19.43 21.83 -5.15
C SER A 103 18.32 21.35 -6.10
N ARG A 104 17.96 22.14 -7.12
CA ARG A 104 16.94 21.79 -8.15
C ARG A 104 17.51 20.90 -9.25
N GLY A 105 18.11 19.79 -8.84
CA GLY A 105 18.75 18.82 -9.73
C GLY A 105 20.18 19.21 -10.16
N LEU A 106 20.80 18.36 -10.99
CA LEU A 106 22.22 18.48 -11.37
C LEU A 106 22.54 19.78 -12.11
N GLY A 107 21.60 20.31 -12.90
CA GLY A 107 21.75 21.58 -13.60
C GLY A 107 21.91 22.78 -12.66
N ALA A 108 21.23 22.75 -11.50
CA ALA A 108 21.37 23.79 -10.48
C ALA A 108 22.64 23.61 -9.63
N ILE A 109 23.04 22.36 -9.32
CA ILE A 109 24.27 22.06 -8.56
C ILE A 109 25.50 22.53 -9.34
N PHE A 110 25.53 22.27 -10.65
CA PHE A 110 26.63 22.63 -11.54
C PHE A 110 26.29 23.80 -12.47
N ALA A 111 25.41 24.71 -12.01
CA ALA A 111 25.07 25.93 -12.75
C ALA A 111 26.34 26.70 -13.15
N GLN A 112 27.32 26.75 -12.25
CA GLN A 112 28.67 27.19 -12.55
C GLN A 112 29.54 25.99 -12.97
N ARG A 113 29.75 25.81 -14.28
CA ARG A 113 30.50 24.65 -14.83
C ARG A 113 31.90 24.45 -14.25
N ARG A 114 32.57 25.53 -13.81
CA ARG A 114 33.87 25.47 -13.12
C ARG A 114 33.85 24.59 -11.86
N ASN A 115 32.69 24.44 -11.22
CA ASN A 115 32.53 23.63 -10.02
C ASN A 115 32.72 22.13 -10.29
N LEU A 116 32.54 21.67 -11.54
CA LEU A 116 32.85 20.28 -11.95
C LEU A 116 34.32 19.94 -11.83
N LEU A 117 35.20 20.96 -11.88
CA LEU A 117 36.65 20.81 -11.82
C LEU A 117 37.25 21.34 -10.51
N SER A 118 36.42 21.84 -9.58
CA SER A 118 36.87 22.40 -8.31
C SER A 118 37.03 21.28 -7.28
N PRO A 119 38.27 20.94 -6.85
CA PRO A 119 38.47 19.85 -5.89
C PRO A 119 37.77 20.13 -4.55
N GLY A 120 37.74 21.40 -4.12
CA GLY A 120 37.03 21.82 -2.91
C GLY A 120 35.52 21.64 -3.00
N PHE A 121 34.91 22.00 -4.14
CA PHE A 121 33.47 21.83 -4.35
C PHE A 121 33.08 20.35 -4.45
N LEU A 122 33.85 19.54 -5.18
CA LEU A 122 33.62 18.09 -5.26
C LEU A 122 33.81 17.43 -3.88
N ARG A 123 34.78 17.89 -3.08
CA ARG A 123 34.95 17.44 -1.70
C ARG A 123 33.78 17.84 -0.81
N MET A 124 33.23 19.04 -0.97
CA MET A 124 32.01 19.47 -0.28
C MET A 124 30.86 18.50 -0.57
N ILE A 125 30.58 18.20 -1.85
CA ILE A 125 29.52 17.25 -2.25
C ILE A 125 29.76 15.85 -1.64
N TRP A 126 31.00 15.37 -1.66
CA TRP A 126 31.34 14.09 -1.03
C TRP A 126 31.10 14.11 0.49
N ASP A 127 31.50 15.19 1.17
CA ASP A 127 31.26 15.35 2.60
C ASP A 127 29.76 15.51 2.94
N VAL A 128 28.93 16.10 2.07
CA VAL A 128 27.46 16.09 2.23
C VAL A 128 26.92 14.66 2.22
N ILE A 129 27.33 13.85 1.23
CA ILE A 129 26.93 12.43 1.15
C ILE A 129 27.43 11.65 2.36
N ARG A 130 28.66 11.90 2.78
CA ARG A 130 29.27 11.25 3.94
C ARG A 130 28.55 11.64 5.23
N PHE A 131 28.27 12.93 5.45
CA PHE A 131 27.55 13.41 6.63
C PHE A 131 26.14 12.82 6.70
N GLY A 132 25.40 12.77 5.59
CA GLY A 132 24.08 12.12 5.54
C GLY A 132 24.09 10.64 5.95
N ARG A 133 25.22 9.94 5.76
CA ARG A 133 25.40 8.54 6.16
C ARG A 133 25.92 8.38 7.59
N GLU A 134 26.85 9.21 8.01
CA GLU A 134 27.55 9.09 9.31
C GLU A 134 26.81 9.78 10.45
N ALA A 135 26.16 10.92 10.19
CA ALA A 135 25.50 11.70 11.24
C ALA A 135 24.40 10.91 11.96
N PRO A 136 23.50 10.14 11.31
CA PRO A 136 22.48 9.35 12.00
C PRO A 136 23.03 8.37 13.05
N GLU A 137 24.29 7.92 12.92
CA GLU A 137 24.94 7.03 13.89
C GLU A 137 25.04 7.68 15.28
N VAL A 138 25.08 9.02 15.34
CA VAL A 138 25.07 9.80 16.60
C VAL A 138 23.82 9.52 17.42
N LEU A 139 22.71 9.08 16.80
CA LEU A 139 21.45 8.79 17.49
C LEU A 139 21.36 7.35 18.01
N LYS A 140 22.32 6.46 17.67
CA LYS A 140 22.29 5.06 18.12
C LYS A 140 22.62 4.94 19.61
N PRO A 141 22.04 3.94 20.33
CA PRO A 141 22.41 3.64 21.71
C PRO A 141 23.94 3.48 21.88
N GLY A 142 24.49 3.98 22.99
CA GLY A 142 25.93 4.04 23.27
C GLY A 142 26.69 5.16 22.54
N THR A 143 26.42 5.39 21.25
CA THR A 143 27.05 6.49 20.50
C THR A 143 26.44 7.85 20.88
N SER A 144 25.13 7.89 21.13
CA SER A 144 24.44 9.09 21.61
C SER A 144 24.95 9.55 22.98
N GLU A 145 25.40 8.64 23.84
CA GLU A 145 25.97 8.99 25.15
C GLU A 145 27.34 9.64 25.00
N LYS A 146 28.19 9.07 24.13
CA LYS A 146 29.50 9.66 23.79
C LYS A 146 29.33 11.12 23.31
N TYR A 147 28.38 11.36 22.42
CA TYR A 147 28.19 12.68 21.79
C TYR A 147 27.18 13.59 22.53
N ALA A 148 26.64 13.18 23.69
CA ALA A 148 25.61 13.92 24.40
C ALA A 148 26.01 15.37 24.74
N GLN A 149 27.29 15.57 25.08
CA GLN A 149 27.87 16.86 25.46
C GLN A 149 28.73 17.49 24.36
N HIS A 150 28.75 16.90 23.16
CA HIS A 150 29.56 17.43 22.06
C HIS A 150 28.83 18.55 21.33
N SER A 151 29.52 19.65 21.07
CA SER A 151 29.04 20.65 20.12
C SER A 151 29.23 20.18 18.68
N LEU A 152 28.48 20.79 17.76
CA LEU A 152 28.62 20.57 16.33
C LEU A 152 30.06 20.82 15.87
N GLY A 153 30.68 21.91 16.33
CA GLY A 153 32.06 22.24 15.99
C GLY A 153 33.07 21.20 16.45
N GLN A 154 32.90 20.61 17.64
CA GLN A 154 33.74 19.52 18.13
C GLN A 154 33.58 18.26 17.24
N TYR A 155 32.34 17.88 16.95
CA TYR A 155 32.04 16.72 16.10
C TYR A 155 32.64 16.85 14.70
N ILE A 156 32.52 18.03 14.08
CA ILE A 156 33.06 18.29 12.73
C ILE A 156 34.57 18.12 12.70
N ARG A 157 35.28 18.67 13.71
CA ARG A 157 36.73 18.55 13.83
C ARG A 157 37.16 17.10 14.05
N GLU A 158 36.47 16.37 14.93
CA GLU A 158 36.74 14.96 15.19
C GLU A 158 36.58 14.09 13.93
N LYS A 159 35.53 14.33 13.13
CA LYS A 159 35.25 13.55 11.91
C LYS A 159 36.05 13.98 10.68
N GLY A 160 36.73 15.13 10.74
CA GLY A 160 37.55 15.66 9.66
C GLY A 160 36.76 16.04 8.41
N TYR A 161 35.61 16.70 8.57
CA TYR A 161 34.88 17.25 7.41
C TYR A 161 35.61 18.48 6.83
N SER A 162 35.52 18.68 5.52
CA SER A 162 36.20 19.80 4.85
C SER A 162 35.61 21.15 5.21
N ARG A 163 36.46 22.20 5.16
CA ARG A 163 36.02 23.58 5.32
C ARG A 163 34.95 23.99 4.30
N ALA A 164 35.04 23.49 3.07
CA ALA A 164 34.06 23.74 2.03
C ALA A 164 32.67 23.21 2.45
N PHE A 165 32.58 21.97 2.93
CA PHE A 165 31.33 21.44 3.49
C PHE A 165 30.76 22.29 4.63
N VAL A 166 31.60 22.68 5.58
CA VAL A 166 31.15 23.46 6.73
C VAL A 166 30.60 24.83 6.30
N THR A 167 31.37 25.57 5.49
CA THR A 167 31.07 26.97 5.16
C THR A 167 30.15 27.17 3.97
N GLN A 168 30.01 26.18 3.08
CA GLN A 168 29.25 26.29 1.83
C GLN A 168 28.00 25.40 1.79
N TYR A 169 27.77 24.60 2.84
CA TYR A 169 26.57 23.76 2.98
C TYR A 169 26.02 23.75 4.41
N LEU A 170 26.79 23.25 5.37
CA LEU A 170 26.27 22.95 6.70
C LEU A 170 25.83 24.20 7.47
N LEU A 171 26.72 25.20 7.56
CA LEU A 171 26.42 26.45 8.23
C LEU A 171 25.31 27.23 7.52
N PRO A 172 25.35 27.45 6.19
CA PRO A 172 24.24 28.08 5.46
C PRO A 172 22.88 27.41 5.70
N MET A 173 22.82 26.07 5.69
CA MET A 173 21.59 25.33 5.95
C MET A 173 21.07 25.54 7.37
N CYS A 174 21.93 25.42 8.38
CA CYS A 174 21.51 25.61 9.78
C CYS A 174 21.10 27.06 10.04
N ALA A 175 21.93 28.00 9.60
CA ALA A 175 21.70 29.41 9.75
C ALA A 175 20.38 29.84 9.10
N ALA A 176 20.04 29.29 7.94
CA ALA A 176 18.78 29.57 7.28
C ALA A 176 17.56 28.93 7.96
N VAL A 177 17.72 27.82 8.69
CA VAL A 177 16.63 27.18 9.45
C VAL A 177 16.35 27.91 10.77
N TRP A 178 17.38 28.32 11.49
CA TRP A 178 17.24 28.91 12.84
C TRP A 178 17.46 30.42 12.89
N SER A 179 17.79 31.07 11.77
CA SER A 179 18.07 32.52 11.69
C SER A 179 19.11 33.02 12.70
N VAL A 180 20.12 32.20 13.01
CA VAL A 180 21.18 32.52 13.98
C VAL A 180 22.56 32.65 13.31
N PRO A 181 23.48 33.44 13.87
CA PRO A 181 24.84 33.57 13.34
C PRO A 181 25.61 32.23 13.33
N ASN A 182 26.61 32.13 12.46
CA ASN A 182 27.41 30.93 12.28
C ASN A 182 28.11 30.47 13.57
N ALA A 183 28.59 31.42 14.40
CA ALA A 183 29.24 31.11 15.67
C ALA A 183 28.32 30.31 16.60
N GLN A 184 27.04 30.71 16.66
CA GLN A 184 26.05 30.06 17.50
C GLN A 184 25.68 28.66 16.99
N VAL A 185 25.59 28.47 15.68
CA VAL A 185 25.37 27.14 15.07
C VAL A 185 26.48 26.16 15.47
N MET A 186 27.73 26.61 15.55
CA MET A 186 28.87 25.76 15.91
C MET A 186 28.82 25.27 17.36
N GLU A 187 28.06 25.94 18.23
CA GLU A 187 27.85 25.59 19.63
C GLU A 187 26.67 24.64 19.84
N PHE A 188 25.82 24.42 18.83
CA PHE A 188 24.67 23.54 18.95
C PHE A 188 25.05 22.13 19.39
N PRO A 189 24.33 21.51 20.34
CA PRO A 189 24.51 20.09 20.65
C PRO A 189 24.32 19.23 19.41
N VAL A 190 25.32 18.42 19.06
CA VAL A 190 25.29 17.65 17.80
C VAL A 190 24.13 16.65 17.77
N VAL A 191 23.80 16.03 18.91
CA VAL A 191 22.67 15.10 19.02
C VAL A 191 21.35 15.78 18.68
N MET A 192 21.17 17.02 19.14
CA MET A 192 19.96 17.81 18.88
C MET A 192 19.84 18.14 17.39
N LEU A 193 20.93 18.64 16.77
CA LEU A 193 20.96 18.94 15.34
C LEU A 193 20.67 17.70 14.48
N VAL A 194 21.38 16.60 14.74
CA VAL A 194 21.22 15.37 13.95
C VAL A 194 19.80 14.80 14.09
N ARG A 195 19.24 14.84 15.31
CA ARG A 195 17.86 14.40 15.53
C ARG A 195 16.86 15.25 14.76
N PHE A 196 17.04 16.56 14.78
CA PHE A 196 16.22 17.48 13.98
C PHE A 196 16.31 17.15 12.48
N TRP A 197 17.54 17.07 11.94
CA TRP A 197 17.77 16.82 10.53
C TRP A 197 17.26 15.45 10.07
N ALA A 198 17.36 14.42 10.92
CA ALA A 198 16.79 13.10 10.67
C ALA A 198 15.26 13.14 10.62
N ASN A 199 14.62 13.80 11.58
CA ASN A 199 13.16 13.92 11.65
C ASN A 199 12.56 14.75 10.50
N HIS A 200 13.32 15.71 9.97
CA HIS A 200 12.91 16.60 8.87
C HIS A 200 13.42 16.15 7.49
N HIS A 201 14.02 14.95 7.41
CA HIS A 201 14.55 14.39 6.17
C HIS A 201 15.61 15.27 5.46
N LEU A 202 16.34 16.10 6.21
CA LEU A 202 17.42 16.95 5.69
C LEU A 202 18.73 16.17 5.44
N LEU A 203 18.83 14.95 5.99
CA LEU A 203 19.93 14.01 5.73
C LEU A 203 19.69 13.11 4.50
N ASP A 204 18.44 13.03 4.02
CA ASP A 204 18.06 12.16 2.91
C ASP A 204 18.34 12.86 1.57
N LEU A 205 19.17 12.25 0.71
CA LEU A 205 19.50 12.78 -0.63
C LEU A 205 18.54 12.29 -1.73
N LEU A 206 17.90 11.15 -1.50
CA LEU A 206 16.93 10.51 -2.39
C LEU A 206 15.69 10.14 -1.58
N GLN A 207 14.54 10.04 -2.24
CA GLN A 207 13.25 9.71 -1.59
C GLN A 207 12.92 10.65 -0.42
N ARG A 208 13.10 11.95 -0.66
CA ARG A 208 12.67 13.02 0.27
C ARG A 208 11.13 13.13 0.26
N PRO A 209 10.50 13.52 1.36
CA PRO A 209 9.08 13.83 1.36
C PRO A 209 8.79 15.01 0.43
N LEU A 210 7.65 14.97 -0.23
CA LEU A 210 7.10 16.08 -0.98
C LEU A 210 6.54 17.10 0.02
N TRP A 211 7.02 18.33 -0.10
CA TRP A 211 6.50 19.44 0.66
C TRP A 211 5.16 19.88 0.11
N ARG A 212 4.36 20.52 0.96
CA ARG A 212 3.00 20.96 0.68
C ARG A 212 2.75 22.33 1.29
N VAL A 213 1.85 23.06 0.66
CA VAL A 213 1.30 24.33 1.15
C VAL A 213 -0.20 24.15 1.38
N VAL A 214 -0.76 24.95 2.28
CA VAL A 214 -2.21 25.01 2.48
C VAL A 214 -2.82 25.74 1.28
N LYS A 215 -3.87 25.14 0.68
CA LYS A 215 -4.61 25.79 -0.40
C LYS A 215 -5.33 27.01 0.17
N ASP A 216 -5.33 28.11 -0.60
CA ASP A 216 -5.82 29.42 -0.14
C ASP A 216 -5.09 29.97 1.11
N ARG A 217 -3.86 29.48 1.32
CA ARG A 217 -2.92 29.88 2.40
C ARG A 217 -3.38 29.54 3.80
N SER A 218 -2.45 29.71 4.73
CA SER A 218 -2.59 29.27 6.12
C SER A 218 -3.76 29.94 6.88
N ARG A 219 -4.20 31.13 6.47
CA ARG A 219 -5.42 31.78 6.97
C ARG A 219 -6.69 30.93 6.81
N SER A 220 -6.75 30.01 5.84
CA SER A 220 -7.95 29.21 5.59
C SER A 220 -8.34 28.35 6.79
N TYR A 221 -7.39 27.62 7.40
CA TYR A 221 -7.67 26.82 8.59
C TYR A 221 -7.87 27.68 9.84
N VAL A 222 -7.18 28.82 9.93
CA VAL A 222 -7.37 29.78 11.04
C VAL A 222 -8.82 30.26 11.05
N ASN A 223 -9.32 30.71 9.91
CA ASN A 223 -10.69 31.20 9.79
C ASN A 223 -11.73 30.11 10.14
N LYS A 224 -11.50 28.85 9.73
CA LYS A 224 -12.39 27.74 10.09
C LYS A 224 -12.42 27.46 11.59
N ILE A 225 -11.26 27.52 12.25
CA ILE A 225 -11.19 27.39 13.72
C ILE A 225 -11.93 28.55 14.40
N LEU A 226 -11.68 29.78 13.97
CA LEU A 226 -12.29 30.97 14.58
C LEU A 226 -13.80 31.01 14.39
N ALA A 227 -14.32 30.52 13.25
CA ALA A 227 -15.76 30.44 13.00
C ALA A 227 -16.49 29.51 13.99
N ASP A 228 -15.77 28.55 14.58
CA ASP A 228 -16.30 27.61 15.58
C ASP A 228 -16.14 28.13 17.03
N LEU A 229 -15.31 29.17 17.26
CA LEU A 229 -15.03 29.69 18.59
C LEU A 229 -15.99 30.84 18.97
N PRO A 230 -16.70 30.75 20.12
CA PRO A 230 -17.73 31.73 20.48
C PRO A 230 -17.20 33.03 21.11
N ASP A 231 -16.00 33.03 21.71
CA ASP A 231 -15.41 34.20 22.38
C ASP A 231 -13.93 34.33 22.00
N VAL A 232 -13.67 35.23 21.04
CA VAL A 232 -12.33 35.57 20.54
C VAL A 232 -12.13 37.08 20.71
N ARG A 233 -11.10 37.45 21.48
CA ARG A 233 -10.80 38.84 21.83
C ARG A 233 -9.46 39.24 21.25
N THR A 234 -9.49 40.01 20.17
CA THR A 234 -8.30 40.59 19.54
C THR A 234 -8.01 41.98 20.11
N SER A 235 -6.80 42.48 19.88
CA SER A 235 -6.31 43.73 20.49
C SER A 235 -6.43 43.73 22.03
N ALA A 236 -6.33 42.53 22.62
CA ALA A 236 -6.59 42.26 24.03
C ALA A 236 -5.33 41.69 24.71
N PRO A 237 -4.22 42.45 24.77
CA PRO A 237 -2.98 41.96 25.36
C PRO A 237 -3.21 41.64 26.84
N VAL A 238 -2.94 40.39 27.22
CA VAL A 238 -2.97 39.95 28.62
C VAL A 238 -1.74 40.52 29.33
N THR A 239 -2.00 41.38 30.31
CA THR A 239 -0.97 42.12 31.06
C THR A 239 -0.57 41.42 32.34
N ARG A 240 -1.50 40.67 32.95
CA ARG A 240 -1.26 39.95 34.20
C ARG A 240 -2.14 38.70 34.29
N VAL A 241 -1.58 37.60 34.78
CA VAL A 241 -2.32 36.40 35.20
C VAL A 241 -1.86 36.01 36.59
N GLU A 242 -2.80 35.82 37.51
CA GLU A 242 -2.50 35.42 38.88
C GLU A 242 -3.42 34.31 39.37
N PRO A 243 -2.94 33.39 40.22
CA PRO A 243 -3.79 32.39 40.87
C PRO A 243 -4.88 33.09 41.70
N ALA A 244 -6.12 32.63 41.57
CA ALA A 244 -7.21 33.03 42.45
C ALA A 244 -7.02 32.40 43.85
N SER A 245 -7.49 33.08 44.89
CA SER A 245 -7.40 32.62 46.28
C SER A 245 -8.10 31.26 46.45
N GLY A 246 -7.35 30.20 46.77
CA GLY A 246 -7.87 28.96 47.38
C GLY A 246 -8.14 27.75 46.47
N ASP A 247 -8.46 27.91 45.18
CA ASP A 247 -9.19 26.84 44.45
C ASP A 247 -8.61 26.40 43.11
N GLY A 248 -7.33 26.66 42.82
CA GLY A 248 -6.72 26.22 41.55
C GLY A 248 -7.31 26.88 40.30
N ARG A 249 -7.93 28.06 40.45
CA ARG A 249 -8.44 28.95 39.40
C ARG A 249 -7.45 30.10 39.18
N ALA A 250 -7.58 30.84 38.08
CA ALA A 250 -6.73 32.00 37.79
C ALA A 250 -7.53 33.17 37.23
N VAL A 251 -7.08 34.39 37.57
CA VAL A 251 -7.65 35.66 37.11
C VAL A 251 -6.79 36.21 35.98
N VAL A 252 -7.42 36.55 34.85
CA VAL A 252 -6.78 37.12 33.66
C VAL A 252 -7.11 38.60 33.56
N HIS A 253 -6.08 39.44 33.47
CA HIS A 253 -6.18 40.88 33.26
C HIS A 253 -5.73 41.21 31.83
N ALA A 254 -6.67 41.57 30.96
CA ALA A 254 -6.38 41.99 29.58
C ALA A 254 -6.68 43.48 29.39
N ALA A 255 -5.82 44.19 28.66
CA ALA A 255 -5.99 45.62 28.44
C ALA A 255 -7.30 45.89 27.66
N GLY A 256 -8.12 46.83 28.16
CA GLY A 256 -9.41 47.15 27.57
C GLY A 256 -10.56 46.21 27.96
N PHE A 257 -10.30 45.19 28.80
CA PHE A 257 -11.30 44.24 29.28
C PHE A 257 -11.33 44.21 30.82
N VAL A 258 -12.47 43.81 31.37
CA VAL A 258 -12.60 43.58 32.83
C VAL A 258 -11.83 42.32 33.20
N ALA A 259 -11.22 42.31 34.38
CA ALA A 259 -10.56 41.11 34.91
C ALA A 259 -11.56 39.97 35.09
N GLU A 260 -11.22 38.78 34.61
CA GLU A 260 -12.10 37.62 34.63
C GLU A 260 -11.42 36.39 35.23
N GLU A 261 -12.20 35.61 35.98
CA GLU A 261 -11.75 34.37 36.59
C GLU A 261 -12.08 33.15 35.71
N PHE A 262 -11.12 32.25 35.59
CA PHE A 262 -11.21 31.02 34.80
C PHE A 262 -10.79 29.80 35.63
N ASP A 263 -11.39 28.65 35.32
CA ASP A 263 -11.03 27.36 35.91
C ASP A 263 -9.64 26.89 35.47
N ALA A 264 -9.21 27.34 34.28
CA ALA A 264 -7.85 27.14 33.81
C ALA A 264 -7.43 28.26 32.84
N VAL A 265 -6.12 28.54 32.80
CA VAL A 265 -5.50 29.45 31.84
C VAL A 265 -4.40 28.70 31.10
N ILE A 266 -4.43 28.66 29.78
CA ILE A 266 -3.35 28.15 28.94
C ILE A 266 -2.59 29.35 28.37
N PHE A 267 -1.32 29.48 28.75
CA PHE A 267 -0.37 30.33 28.02
C PHE A 267 0.08 29.61 26.76
N ALA A 268 -0.35 30.11 25.61
CA ALA A 268 0.06 29.72 24.27
C ALA A 268 0.96 30.79 23.60
N THR A 269 1.67 31.56 24.42
CA THR A 269 2.55 32.68 24.03
C THR A 269 4.04 32.31 24.04
N HIS A 270 4.89 33.22 23.58
CA HIS A 270 6.33 33.16 23.79
C HIS A 270 6.68 33.17 25.30
N THR A 271 7.82 32.60 25.66
CA THR A 271 8.25 32.44 27.07
C THR A 271 8.43 33.78 27.77
N ASN A 272 9.02 34.78 27.09
CA ASN A 272 9.19 36.14 27.60
C ASN A 272 7.86 36.85 27.86
N THR A 273 6.86 36.65 26.97
CA THR A 273 5.50 37.20 27.12
C THR A 273 4.79 36.56 28.31
N THR A 274 4.96 35.24 28.45
CA THR A 274 4.45 34.47 29.59
C THR A 274 5.05 34.96 30.91
N LEU A 275 6.38 35.13 30.97
CA LEU A 275 7.08 35.64 32.16
C LEU A 275 6.64 37.07 32.53
N ALA A 276 6.43 37.94 31.53
CA ALA A 276 5.94 39.29 31.76
C ALA A 276 4.54 39.28 32.37
N ALA A 277 3.63 38.44 31.85
CA ALA A 277 2.27 38.32 32.36
C ALA A 277 2.20 37.66 33.76
N LEU A 278 3.11 36.75 34.09
CA LEU A 278 3.19 36.14 35.43
C LEU A 278 3.83 37.07 36.46
N GLY A 279 4.80 37.92 36.06
CA GLY A 279 5.52 38.80 36.98
C GLY A 279 6.15 38.01 38.15
N SER A 280 5.97 38.49 39.38
CA SER A 280 6.41 37.80 40.60
C SER A 280 5.61 36.54 40.95
N ALA A 281 4.48 36.29 40.30
CA ALA A 281 3.66 35.10 40.52
C ALA A 281 4.18 33.85 39.79
N ALA A 282 5.23 33.96 38.97
CA ALA A 282 5.84 32.81 38.29
C ALA A 282 6.43 31.82 39.32
N PRO A 283 6.06 30.53 39.29
CA PRO A 283 6.61 29.54 40.22
C PRO A 283 8.14 29.39 40.10
N GLU A 284 8.83 29.19 41.24
CA GLU A 284 10.30 29.08 41.29
C GLU A 284 10.87 28.01 40.34
N GLY A 285 10.18 26.89 40.17
CA GLY A 285 10.60 25.82 39.24
C GLY A 285 10.34 26.11 37.76
N VAL A 286 9.46 27.06 37.44
CA VAL A 286 9.03 27.38 36.06
C VAL A 286 9.85 28.53 35.48
N ARG A 287 10.18 29.54 36.29
CA ARG A 287 10.91 30.72 35.85
C ARG A 287 12.22 30.39 35.09
N PRO A 288 13.14 29.54 35.61
CA PRO A 288 14.37 29.20 34.90
C PRO A 288 14.14 28.49 33.57
N LEU A 289 13.04 27.75 33.42
CA LEU A 289 12.71 27.04 32.17
C LEU A 289 12.27 28.03 31.09
N LEU A 290 11.46 29.03 31.45
CA LEU A 290 11.01 30.07 30.52
C LEU A 290 12.15 31.03 30.14
N GLU A 291 13.03 31.36 31.08
CA GLU A 291 14.20 32.24 30.84
C GLU A 291 15.26 31.60 29.92
N ALA A 292 15.35 30.26 29.90
CA ALA A 292 16.31 29.51 29.08
C ALA A 292 16.02 29.54 27.57
N ILE A 293 14.88 30.10 27.14
CA ILE A 293 14.48 30.18 25.73
C ILE A 293 14.20 31.64 25.38
N PRO A 294 15.24 32.45 25.10
CA PRO A 294 15.06 33.84 24.69
C PRO A 294 14.53 33.93 23.25
N TYR A 295 14.04 35.11 22.90
CA TYR A 295 13.52 35.40 21.56
C TYR A 295 14.32 36.55 20.93
N GLY A 296 14.80 36.34 19.71
CA GLY A 296 15.37 37.37 18.84
C GLY A 296 14.30 37.96 17.91
N THR A 297 14.64 39.03 17.20
CA THR A 297 13.75 39.65 16.20
C THR A 297 14.38 39.51 14.82
N ASN A 298 13.60 39.01 13.85
CA ASN A 298 13.96 38.98 12.44
C ASN A 298 13.30 40.16 11.70
N ASP A 299 14.09 40.84 10.89
CA ASP A 299 13.65 41.84 9.91
C ASP A 299 13.15 41.13 8.65
N ILE A 300 11.88 41.31 8.28
CA ILE A 300 11.27 40.59 7.15
C ILE A 300 10.70 41.57 6.13
N TYR A 301 11.14 41.42 4.88
CA TYR A 301 10.69 42.22 3.76
C TYR A 301 9.95 41.35 2.75
N LEU A 302 8.74 41.74 2.37
CA LEU A 302 8.04 41.26 1.18
C LEU A 302 8.34 42.25 0.04
N HIS A 303 8.90 41.79 -1.07
CA HIS A 303 9.38 42.65 -2.16
C HIS A 303 9.48 41.93 -3.51
N THR A 304 9.81 42.70 -4.56
CA THR A 304 10.13 42.20 -5.91
C THR A 304 11.59 42.46 -6.32
N ASP A 305 12.44 42.89 -5.37
CA ASP A 305 13.86 43.16 -5.61
C ASP A 305 14.70 41.90 -5.89
N VAL A 306 14.97 41.66 -7.18
CA VAL A 306 15.79 40.54 -7.67
C VAL A 306 17.26 40.62 -7.27
N ASP A 307 17.74 41.78 -6.81
CA ASP A 307 19.14 41.92 -6.40
C ASP A 307 19.45 41.18 -5.08
N LEU A 308 18.41 40.76 -4.34
CA LEU A 308 18.49 39.90 -3.17
C LEU A 308 18.31 38.41 -3.53
N MET A 309 18.59 38.03 -4.78
CA MET A 309 18.62 36.66 -5.27
C MET A 309 20.01 36.30 -5.84
N PRO A 310 20.34 35.00 -5.99
CA PRO A 310 21.53 34.58 -6.73
C PRO A 310 21.58 35.17 -8.15
N ARG A 311 22.77 35.49 -8.64
CA ARG A 311 22.96 36.05 -9.99
C ARG A 311 22.63 35.04 -11.08
N ALA A 312 23.03 33.78 -10.90
CA ALA A 312 22.65 32.72 -11.80
C ALA A 312 21.22 32.28 -11.52
N HIS A 313 20.28 32.69 -12.37
CA HIS A 313 18.88 32.29 -12.28
C HIS A 313 18.68 30.75 -12.24
N ALA A 314 19.57 29.98 -12.86
CA ALA A 314 19.56 28.52 -12.79
C ALA A 314 19.76 27.95 -11.36
N THR A 315 20.26 28.75 -10.42
CA THR A 315 20.43 28.37 -9.01
C THR A 315 19.26 28.80 -8.13
N TRP A 316 18.32 29.60 -8.66
CA TRP A 316 17.16 30.07 -7.92
C TRP A 316 16.35 28.91 -7.38
N SER A 317 16.14 28.99 -6.08
CA SER A 317 15.55 27.95 -5.26
C SER A 317 14.43 28.53 -4.40
N SER A 318 13.64 27.67 -3.77
CA SER A 318 12.54 28.12 -2.91
C SER A 318 13.02 28.98 -1.73
N TRP A 319 14.24 28.74 -1.25
CA TRP A 319 14.95 29.56 -0.27
C TRP A 319 16.42 29.66 -0.67
N ASN A 320 16.97 30.88 -0.60
CA ASN A 320 18.27 31.23 -1.15
C ASN A 320 19.09 31.94 -0.07
N PHE A 321 20.21 31.33 0.30
CA PHE A 321 21.16 31.91 1.23
C PHE A 321 22.08 32.89 0.50
N LEU A 322 22.23 34.09 1.04
CA LEU A 322 23.21 35.08 0.60
C LEU A 322 24.26 35.28 1.69
N GLY A 323 25.53 35.08 1.36
CA GLY A 323 26.63 35.26 2.31
C GLY A 323 27.88 35.89 1.71
N SER A 324 28.87 36.13 2.58
CA SER A 324 30.22 36.57 2.18
C SER A 324 31.30 35.64 2.72
N SER A 325 32.39 35.47 1.97
CA SER A 325 33.57 34.70 2.40
C SER A 325 34.33 35.35 3.56
N SER A 326 34.11 36.64 3.84
CA SER A 326 34.63 37.31 5.04
C SER A 326 34.16 36.64 6.34
N HIS A 327 32.91 36.16 6.36
CA HIS A 327 32.31 35.38 7.44
C HIS A 327 32.85 33.94 7.54
N ALA A 328 33.52 33.44 6.49
CA ALA A 328 34.08 32.09 6.45
C ALA A 328 35.50 32.00 7.02
N ALA A 329 36.15 33.13 7.35
CA ALA A 329 37.53 33.19 7.85
C ALA A 329 37.69 32.49 9.20
N ASP A 330 36.81 32.83 10.16
CA ASP A 330 36.61 32.12 11.42
C ASP A 330 35.11 32.01 11.72
N PRO A 331 34.46 30.91 11.32
CA PRO A 331 33.02 30.73 11.55
C PRO A 331 32.62 30.74 13.04
N ALA A 332 33.56 30.51 13.97
CA ALA A 332 33.29 30.56 15.40
C ALA A 332 33.30 32.00 15.96
N ALA A 333 33.74 32.99 15.17
CA ALA A 333 33.77 34.41 15.55
C ALA A 333 32.72 35.25 14.79
N ASP A 334 31.96 34.65 13.88
CA ASP A 334 30.98 35.34 13.04
C ASP A 334 29.61 35.51 13.73
N THR A 335 29.28 36.76 14.01
CA THR A 335 28.07 37.18 14.76
C THR A 335 27.04 37.90 13.88
N ALA A 336 27.26 38.01 12.57
CA ALA A 336 26.33 38.71 11.68
C ALA A 336 25.01 37.93 11.49
N ALA A 337 23.91 38.67 11.35
CA ALA A 337 22.61 38.09 11.03
C ALA A 337 22.61 37.48 9.64
N VAL A 338 21.89 36.37 9.47
CA VAL A 338 21.90 35.57 8.25
C VAL A 338 20.78 36.00 7.33
N CYS A 339 21.14 36.26 6.07
CA CYS A 339 20.20 36.63 5.03
C CYS A 339 19.67 35.41 4.27
N VAL A 340 18.34 35.26 4.24
CA VAL A 340 17.65 34.23 3.45
C VAL A 340 16.52 34.86 2.65
N THR A 341 16.49 34.58 1.35
CA THR A 341 15.41 35.02 0.46
C THR A 341 14.57 33.83 0.00
N TYR A 342 13.28 33.85 0.34
CA TYR A 342 12.28 32.90 -0.16
C TYR A 342 11.70 33.37 -1.49
N TRP A 343 11.75 32.53 -2.52
CA TRP A 343 11.08 32.82 -3.80
C TRP A 343 9.67 32.21 -3.79
N LEU A 344 8.69 33.07 -3.55
CA LEU A 344 7.32 32.65 -3.27
C LEU A 344 6.64 31.99 -4.47
N ASN A 345 7.00 32.37 -5.69
CA ASN A 345 6.41 31.80 -6.91
C ASN A 345 6.62 30.28 -6.97
N ASN A 346 7.82 29.81 -6.63
CA ASN A 346 8.15 28.39 -6.64
C ASN A 346 7.73 27.69 -5.34
N LEU A 347 7.92 28.34 -4.19
CA LEU A 347 7.58 27.80 -2.88
C LEU A 347 6.07 27.64 -2.68
N GLN A 348 5.30 28.68 -2.95
CA GLN A 348 3.86 28.75 -2.67
C GLN A 348 2.98 28.51 -3.91
N ARG A 349 3.59 28.24 -5.08
CA ARG A 349 2.91 28.10 -6.37
C ARG A 349 1.96 29.27 -6.62
N LEU A 350 2.54 30.46 -6.71
CA LEU A 350 1.74 31.65 -7.03
C LEU A 350 1.07 31.50 -8.40
N PRO A 351 -0.06 32.21 -8.64
CA PRO A 351 -0.80 32.11 -9.89
C PRO A 351 0.08 32.34 -11.13
N PRO A 352 -0.17 31.65 -12.26
CA PRO A 352 0.54 31.90 -13.51
C PRO A 352 0.48 33.37 -13.91
N GLY A 353 1.65 33.96 -14.21
CA GLY A 353 1.77 35.39 -14.56
C GLY A 353 2.00 36.33 -13.36
N ALA A 354 1.99 35.84 -12.12
CA ALA A 354 2.42 36.62 -10.97
C ALA A 354 3.90 37.05 -11.12
N PRO A 355 4.24 38.31 -10.76
CA PRO A 355 5.64 38.77 -10.76
C PRO A 355 6.48 37.98 -9.77
N ASP A 356 7.80 37.93 -9.99
CA ASP A 356 8.72 37.33 -9.03
C ASP A 356 8.65 38.05 -7.69
N THR A 357 8.16 37.32 -6.69
CA THR A 357 7.86 37.83 -5.36
C THR A 357 8.72 37.11 -4.35
N PHE A 358 9.32 37.89 -3.47
CA PHE A 358 10.31 37.43 -2.52
C PHE A 358 9.97 37.83 -1.11
N VAL A 359 10.36 36.97 -0.17
CA VAL A 359 10.41 37.30 1.26
C VAL A 359 11.84 37.15 1.72
N THR A 360 12.49 38.25 2.09
CA THR A 360 13.86 38.23 2.60
C THR A 360 13.92 38.53 4.08
N LEU A 361 14.62 37.67 4.80
CA LEU A 361 14.90 37.80 6.23
C LEU A 361 16.30 38.40 6.40
N ASN A 362 16.41 39.39 7.27
CA ASN A 362 17.64 40.06 7.71
C ASN A 362 18.58 40.40 6.53
N PRO A 363 18.10 41.14 5.51
CA PRO A 363 18.90 41.39 4.34
C PRO A 363 20.13 42.26 4.69
N PRO A 364 21.30 42.04 4.07
CA PRO A 364 22.51 42.81 4.37
C PRO A 364 22.36 44.29 4.02
N ARG A 365 21.41 44.60 3.13
CA ARG A 365 20.91 45.93 2.81
C ARG A 365 19.39 45.84 2.60
N PRO A 366 18.59 46.85 2.97
CA PRO A 366 17.18 46.86 2.62
C PRO A 366 16.96 46.72 1.10
N PRO A 367 15.87 46.05 0.66
CA PRO A 367 15.45 46.08 -0.74
C PRO A 367 15.16 47.53 -1.19
N ALA A 368 15.23 47.77 -2.50
CA ALA A 368 14.90 49.08 -3.06
C ALA A 368 13.48 49.52 -2.65
N ALA A 369 13.31 50.80 -2.29
CA ALA A 369 12.07 51.30 -1.69
C ALA A 369 10.86 51.11 -2.63
N GLU A 370 11.06 51.34 -3.93
CA GLU A 370 10.06 51.16 -4.98
C GLU A 370 9.71 49.69 -5.28
N ARG A 371 10.53 48.75 -4.79
CA ARG A 371 10.31 47.30 -4.91
C ARG A 371 9.82 46.67 -3.61
N THR A 372 9.76 47.44 -2.52
CA THR A 372 9.32 46.97 -1.20
C THR A 372 7.80 47.05 -1.12
N ILE A 373 7.17 45.91 -0.82
CA ILE A 373 5.72 45.80 -0.68
C ILE A 373 5.33 45.94 0.79
N ARG A 374 6.03 45.22 1.68
CA ARG A 374 5.78 45.25 3.12
C ARG A 374 7.06 45.00 3.90
N HIS A 375 7.21 45.66 5.04
CA HIS A 375 8.25 45.40 6.04
C HIS A 375 7.58 45.09 7.38
N LEU A 376 8.01 44.03 8.04
CA LEU A 376 7.54 43.64 9.36
C LEU A 376 8.65 42.98 10.17
N HIS A 377 8.40 42.84 11.47
CA HIS A 377 9.29 42.15 12.38
C HIS A 377 8.58 40.92 12.95
N LEU A 378 9.26 39.77 12.97
CA LEU A 378 8.76 38.57 13.66
C LEU A 378 9.77 38.12 14.71
N ALA A 379 9.26 37.70 15.87
CA ALA A 379 10.10 37.16 16.92
C ALA A 379 10.44 35.68 16.62
N HIS A 380 11.68 35.27 16.89
CA HIS A 380 12.13 33.89 16.66
C HIS A 380 12.81 33.33 17.92
N PRO A 381 12.50 32.10 18.35
CA PRO A 381 13.15 31.50 19.51
C PRO A 381 14.63 31.23 19.23
N VAL A 382 15.49 31.55 20.19
CA VAL A 382 16.93 31.33 20.10
C VAL A 382 17.26 30.08 20.91
N PHE A 383 17.53 28.98 20.21
CA PHE A 383 17.89 27.72 20.85
C PHE A 383 19.38 27.66 21.19
N SER A 384 19.66 27.20 22.40
CA SER A 384 21.01 26.95 22.93
C SER A 384 21.06 25.61 23.66
N SER A 385 22.24 25.20 24.12
CA SER A 385 22.37 24.05 25.03
C SER A 385 21.49 24.20 26.27
N ALA A 386 21.39 25.41 26.84
CA ALA A 386 20.51 25.68 27.98
C ALA A 386 19.02 25.52 27.63
N SER A 387 18.60 25.93 26.42
CA SER A 387 17.23 25.72 25.94
C SER A 387 16.91 24.23 25.80
N TYR A 388 17.84 23.44 25.29
CA TYR A 388 17.67 22.00 25.14
C TYR A 388 17.66 21.26 26.49
N GLU A 389 18.51 21.66 27.44
CA GLU A 389 18.47 21.16 28.82
C GLU A 389 17.16 21.52 29.52
N ALA A 390 16.66 22.75 29.33
CA ALA A 390 15.37 23.16 29.85
C ALA A 390 14.24 22.29 29.28
N GLN A 391 14.26 22.00 27.98
CA GLN A 391 13.30 21.08 27.34
C GLN A 391 13.37 19.66 27.90
N GLN A 392 14.56 19.13 28.18
CA GLN A 392 14.72 17.80 28.81
C GLN A 392 14.26 17.77 30.27
N ARG A 393 14.30 18.92 30.95
CA ARG A 393 13.79 19.08 32.31
C ARG A 393 12.28 19.28 32.38
N LEU A 394 11.62 19.61 31.26
CA LEU A 394 10.15 19.66 31.21
C LEU A 394 9.55 18.34 31.73
N PRO A 395 10.00 17.13 31.29
CA PRO A 395 9.59 15.85 31.89
C PRO A 395 9.93 15.64 33.37
N SER A 396 11.14 15.99 33.83
CA SER A 396 11.63 15.64 35.19
C SER A 396 11.09 16.55 36.29
N VAL A 397 10.65 17.75 35.93
CA VAL A 397 9.82 18.63 36.78
C VAL A 397 8.35 18.17 36.82
N GLN A 398 7.95 17.21 35.97
CA GLN A 398 6.54 16.87 35.66
C GLN A 398 6.22 15.35 35.60
N ALA A 399 6.99 14.47 36.24
CA ALA A 399 6.89 13.03 35.98
C ALA A 399 5.66 12.32 36.60
N ARG A 400 4.81 11.72 35.74
CA ARG A 400 4.57 10.26 35.62
C ARG A 400 3.53 9.96 34.52
N LEU A 401 3.97 9.51 33.34
CA LEU A 401 3.28 8.59 32.39
C LEU A 401 4.25 8.24 31.23
N PRO A 402 4.07 7.12 30.48
CA PRO A 402 5.05 6.59 29.52
C PRO A 402 5.24 7.45 28.26
N LEU A 403 6.42 7.30 27.65
CA LEU A 403 7.09 8.12 26.61
C LEU A 403 6.41 8.19 25.22
N SER A 404 5.09 8.20 25.14
CA SER A 404 4.36 8.55 23.91
C SER A 404 3.32 9.63 24.22
N PHE A 405 3.46 10.78 23.55
CA PHE A 405 2.53 11.92 23.50
C PHE A 405 2.32 12.81 24.74
N VAL A 406 2.59 12.40 25.98
CA VAL A 406 2.02 13.12 27.15
C VAL A 406 3.04 13.79 28.09
N SER A 407 4.32 13.92 27.74
CA SER A 407 5.31 14.42 28.70
C SER A 407 5.43 15.95 28.85
N LEU A 408 4.53 16.74 28.25
CA LEU A 408 4.76 18.18 28.05
C LEU A 408 3.95 19.14 28.94
N VAL A 409 2.87 18.71 29.60
CA VAL A 409 1.92 19.65 30.25
C VAL A 409 1.43 19.21 31.65
N LEU A 410 1.79 18.02 32.14
CA LEU A 410 0.97 17.30 33.12
C LEU A 410 1.05 17.71 34.61
N GLN A 411 1.85 18.68 35.04
CA GLN A 411 1.87 19.04 36.48
C GLN A 411 2.03 20.52 36.86
N SER A 412 2.01 21.45 35.92
CA SER A 412 2.02 22.90 36.23
C SER A 412 0.69 23.43 36.79
N GLY A 413 -0.37 22.61 36.86
CA GLY A 413 -1.71 22.98 37.33
C GLY A 413 -1.84 23.44 38.80
N LYS A 414 -0.75 23.80 39.47
CA LYS A 414 -0.84 24.60 40.70
C LYS A 414 -1.41 25.98 40.33
N GLY A 415 -2.63 26.26 40.79
CA GLY A 415 -3.30 27.53 40.51
C GLY A 415 -4.02 27.59 39.15
N GLY A 416 -4.20 26.47 38.44
CA GLY A 416 -4.97 26.44 37.18
C GLY A 416 -4.25 26.96 35.94
N ILE A 417 -2.92 27.11 35.98
CA ILE A 417 -2.13 27.69 34.87
C ILE A 417 -1.36 26.60 34.13
N TYR A 418 -1.41 26.64 32.80
CA TYR A 418 -0.78 25.71 31.88
C TYR A 418 0.11 26.46 30.89
N TYR A 419 1.21 25.84 30.44
CA TYR A 419 2.18 26.44 29.53
C TYR A 419 2.31 25.55 28.30
N ALA A 420 2.14 26.15 27.13
CA ALA A 420 2.24 25.46 25.85
C ALA A 420 2.84 26.42 24.81
N GLY A 421 3.59 25.88 23.85
CA GLY A 421 4.10 26.66 22.73
C GLY A 421 5.06 25.85 21.89
N ALA A 422 5.38 26.33 20.69
CA ALA A 422 6.34 25.66 19.81
C ALA A 422 7.75 25.52 20.45
N TRP A 423 8.09 26.39 21.41
CA TRP A 423 9.32 26.35 22.20
C TRP A 423 9.48 25.08 23.05
N CYS A 424 8.40 24.31 23.24
CA CYS A 424 8.41 22.99 23.86
C CYS A 424 9.12 21.91 23.02
N GLY A 425 9.33 22.16 21.72
CA GLY A 425 10.02 21.28 20.78
C GLY A 425 11.10 22.05 20.01
N TYR A 426 11.14 21.92 18.68
CA TYR A 426 12.14 22.60 17.85
C TYR A 426 11.69 23.98 17.35
N GLY A 427 10.56 24.50 17.84
CA GLY A 427 10.00 25.78 17.40
C GLY A 427 9.15 25.71 16.14
N PHE A 428 8.82 24.50 15.65
CA PHE A 428 8.04 24.32 14.42
C PHE A 428 6.53 24.25 14.68
N HIS A 429 5.77 24.34 13.58
CA HIS A 429 4.32 24.36 13.62
C HIS A 429 3.69 23.11 14.26
N GLU A 430 4.24 21.94 13.94
CA GLU A 430 3.83 20.66 14.54
C GLU A 430 4.12 20.61 16.04
N ASP A 431 5.23 21.22 16.50
CA ASP A 431 5.56 21.30 17.93
C ASP A 431 4.55 22.18 18.67
N GLY A 432 4.20 23.32 18.06
CA GLY A 432 3.18 24.21 18.58
C GLY A 432 1.81 23.54 18.69
N LEU A 433 1.39 22.82 17.64
CA LEU A 433 0.15 22.05 17.62
C LEU A 433 0.15 20.95 18.69
N LYS A 434 1.22 20.15 18.80
CA LYS A 434 1.36 19.11 19.83
C LYS A 434 1.27 19.69 21.24
N ALA A 435 1.89 20.84 21.49
CA ALA A 435 1.81 21.50 22.79
C ALA A 435 0.37 21.94 23.11
N GLY A 436 -0.36 22.50 22.13
CA GLY A 436 -1.77 22.88 22.28
C GLY A 436 -2.68 21.68 22.53
N MET A 437 -2.50 20.61 21.76
CA MET A 437 -3.20 19.33 21.95
C MET A 437 -2.96 18.72 23.33
N ALA A 438 -1.71 18.77 23.81
CA ALA A 438 -1.36 18.26 25.13
C ALA A 438 -2.04 19.07 26.25
N ALA A 439 -2.07 20.41 26.12
CA ALA A 439 -2.74 21.28 27.08
C ALA A 439 -4.27 21.08 27.10
N ALA A 440 -4.89 20.94 25.93
CA ALA A 440 -6.31 20.65 25.82
C ALA A 440 -6.65 19.27 26.42
N THR A 441 -5.88 18.24 26.08
CA THR A 441 -6.07 16.87 26.61
C THR A 441 -5.91 16.83 28.13
N ALA A 442 -4.94 17.56 28.69
CA ALA A 442 -4.76 17.67 30.15
C ALA A 442 -5.97 18.29 30.87
N LEU A 443 -6.81 19.03 30.14
CA LEU A 443 -8.05 19.62 30.63
C LEU A 443 -9.31 18.81 30.25
N GLY A 444 -9.14 17.60 29.69
CA GLY A 444 -10.22 16.67 29.36
C GLY A 444 -10.70 16.74 27.91
N ALA A 445 -10.01 17.46 27.02
CA ALA A 445 -10.37 17.47 25.61
C ALA A 445 -10.04 16.15 24.91
N THR A 446 -10.82 15.81 23.89
CA THR A 446 -10.64 14.64 23.02
C THR A 446 -10.10 15.09 21.66
N ILE A 447 -9.06 14.43 21.16
CA ILE A 447 -8.52 14.68 19.83
C ILE A 447 -9.35 13.87 18.80
N PRO A 448 -10.00 14.51 17.81
CA PRO A 448 -10.90 13.80 16.89
C PRO A 448 -10.16 13.03 15.79
N TRP A 449 -8.85 13.25 15.60
CA TRP A 449 -8.04 12.53 14.60
C TRP A 449 -7.00 11.60 15.25
N THR A 450 -6.54 10.62 14.47
CA THR A 450 -5.36 9.81 14.80
C THR A 450 -4.18 10.23 13.91
N PRO A 451 -3.02 10.62 14.48
CA PRO A 451 -1.86 10.95 13.67
C PRO A 451 -1.30 9.68 13.02
N HIS A 452 -1.10 9.73 11.71
CA HIS A 452 -0.51 8.61 10.95
C HIS A 452 0.87 9.00 10.45
N ALA A 453 1.92 8.55 11.14
CA ALA A 453 3.28 8.72 10.68
C ALA A 453 3.50 7.90 9.39
N THR A 454 3.89 8.57 8.32
CA THR A 454 4.24 7.93 7.04
C THR A 454 5.75 7.97 6.81
N SER A 455 6.24 7.11 5.92
CA SER A 455 7.63 7.10 5.48
C SER A 455 7.70 7.57 4.04
N PRO A 456 8.63 8.48 3.69
CA PRO A 456 8.85 8.86 2.30
C PRO A 456 9.68 7.81 1.55
N LYS A 457 10.30 6.86 2.28
CA LYS A 457 11.17 5.83 1.74
C LYS A 457 10.36 4.68 1.15
N MET A 458 10.74 4.25 -0.05
CA MET A 458 10.15 3.15 -0.81
C MET A 458 11.22 2.12 -1.18
N SER A 459 10.95 0.85 -0.91
CA SER A 459 11.79 -0.24 -1.41
C SER A 459 11.64 -0.40 -2.93
N LEU A 460 12.56 -1.14 -3.57
CA LEU A 460 12.43 -1.50 -4.99
C LEU A 460 11.12 -2.25 -5.28
N ALA A 461 10.68 -3.09 -4.33
CA ALA A 461 9.42 -3.82 -4.44
C ALA A 461 8.22 -2.85 -4.39
N ASP A 462 8.23 -1.88 -3.47
CA ASP A 462 7.18 -0.87 -3.36
C ASP A 462 7.05 -0.06 -4.66
N MET A 463 8.18 0.40 -5.22
CA MET A 463 8.19 1.13 -6.49
C MET A 463 7.67 0.29 -7.66
N PHE A 464 7.98 -1.01 -7.69
CA PHE A 464 7.46 -1.92 -8.70
C PHE A 464 5.94 -2.07 -8.61
N PHE A 465 5.39 -2.38 -7.42
CA PHE A 465 3.95 -2.55 -7.23
C PHE A 465 3.19 -1.25 -7.45
N MET A 466 3.69 -0.12 -6.96
CA MET A 466 3.10 1.19 -7.18
C MET A 466 3.11 1.56 -8.67
N SER A 467 4.22 1.37 -9.39
CA SER A 467 4.28 1.65 -10.84
C SER A 467 3.35 0.74 -11.64
N THR A 468 3.21 -0.52 -11.21
CA THR A 468 2.29 -1.48 -11.83
C THR A 468 0.84 -1.06 -11.61
N PHE A 469 0.50 -0.69 -10.37
CA PHE A 469 -0.80 -0.13 -10.02
C PHE A 469 -1.11 1.14 -10.82
N ASP A 470 -0.17 2.09 -10.89
CA ASP A 470 -0.37 3.35 -11.61
C ASP A 470 -0.68 3.13 -13.11
N LYS A 471 0.09 2.27 -13.77
CA LYS A 471 -0.15 1.91 -15.19
C LYS A 471 -1.50 1.23 -15.39
N PHE A 472 -1.91 0.38 -14.45
CA PHE A 472 -3.19 -0.31 -14.48
C PHE A 472 -4.34 0.68 -14.25
N ALA A 473 -4.30 1.44 -13.16
CA ALA A 473 -5.34 2.39 -12.76
C ALA A 473 -5.59 3.47 -13.82
N ARG A 474 -4.55 4.00 -14.48
CA ARG A 474 -4.70 4.96 -15.60
C ARG A 474 -5.50 4.42 -16.78
N ARG A 475 -5.51 3.10 -16.98
CA ARG A 475 -6.27 2.44 -18.05
C ARG A 475 -7.63 1.99 -17.58
N ALA A 476 -7.74 1.58 -16.31
CA ALA A 476 -8.94 1.02 -15.73
C ALA A 476 -9.96 2.11 -15.36
N ILE A 477 -9.52 3.18 -14.71
CA ILE A 477 -10.39 4.22 -14.16
C ILE A 477 -10.63 5.31 -15.22
N SER A 478 -11.78 5.21 -15.87
CA SER A 478 -12.26 6.14 -16.92
C SER A 478 -13.48 6.94 -16.49
N LEU A 479 -14.27 6.44 -15.54
CA LEU A 479 -15.44 7.10 -14.97
C LEU A 479 -15.16 7.54 -13.53
N GLY A 480 -15.51 8.78 -13.21
CA GLY A 480 -15.27 9.39 -11.90
C GLY A 480 -13.84 9.93 -11.76
N ARG A 481 -13.48 10.34 -10.54
CA ARG A 481 -12.14 10.86 -10.20
C ARG A 481 -11.63 10.26 -8.90
N LEU A 482 -10.51 9.54 -8.97
CA LEU A 482 -9.83 9.01 -7.78
C LEU A 482 -8.49 9.72 -7.58
N ARG A 483 -8.30 10.31 -6.40
CA ARG A 483 -7.05 10.95 -5.99
C ARG A 483 -6.36 10.12 -4.93
N PHE A 484 -5.15 9.67 -5.18
CA PHE A 484 -4.33 8.92 -4.23
C PHE A 484 -3.20 9.82 -3.72
N ILE A 485 -3.14 10.03 -2.40
CA ILE A 485 -2.03 10.71 -1.73
C ILE A 485 -1.11 9.64 -1.14
N LEU A 486 0.13 9.59 -1.64
CA LEU A 486 1.12 8.59 -1.25
C LEU A 486 1.79 8.91 0.09
N PRO A 487 2.44 7.92 0.76
CA PRO A 487 3.15 8.14 2.02
C PRO A 487 4.22 9.23 1.97
N ASN A 488 4.85 9.42 0.80
CA ASN A 488 5.84 10.46 0.54
C ASN A 488 5.22 11.83 0.23
N GLY A 489 3.90 11.95 0.13
CA GLY A 489 3.17 13.19 -0.20
C GLY A 489 2.89 13.41 -1.69
N GLU A 490 3.43 12.57 -2.58
CA GLU A 490 3.10 12.61 -4.01
C GLU A 490 1.64 12.22 -4.26
N GLU A 491 1.10 12.70 -5.37
CA GLU A 491 -0.29 12.48 -5.75
C GLU A 491 -0.38 11.74 -7.07
N LEU A 492 -1.26 10.73 -7.11
CA LEU A 492 -1.68 10.06 -8.32
C LEU A 492 -3.16 10.35 -8.52
N VAL A 493 -3.53 10.85 -9.70
CA VAL A 493 -4.93 11.15 -10.04
C VAL A 493 -5.33 10.33 -11.25
N TYR A 494 -6.50 9.70 -11.17
CA TYR A 494 -7.09 8.85 -12.20
C TYR A 494 -8.52 9.31 -12.53
N GLY A 495 -8.96 9.05 -13.76
CA GLY A 495 -10.26 9.49 -14.26
C GLY A 495 -10.31 10.96 -14.69
N ASP A 496 -11.50 11.53 -14.81
CA ASP A 496 -11.72 12.92 -15.24
C ASP A 496 -12.76 13.66 -14.37
N ASP A 497 -12.64 15.00 -14.32
CA ASP A 497 -13.55 15.86 -13.55
C ASP A 497 -14.96 15.97 -14.18
N ALA A 498 -15.07 15.76 -15.49
CA ALA A 498 -16.32 15.95 -16.22
C ALA A 498 -17.34 14.81 -15.96
N SER A 499 -16.85 13.59 -15.74
CA SER A 499 -17.66 12.43 -15.37
C SER A 499 -18.04 12.44 -13.88
N ALA A 500 -17.21 13.04 -13.02
CA ALA A 500 -17.49 13.21 -11.59
C ALA A 500 -18.68 14.16 -11.32
N ALA A 501 -18.97 15.09 -12.23
CA ALA A 501 -20.03 16.10 -12.09
C ALA A 501 -21.41 15.68 -12.67
N ARG A 502 -21.57 14.47 -13.23
CA ARG A 502 -22.86 14.04 -13.76
C ARG A 502 -23.83 13.74 -12.62
N SER A 503 -24.85 14.59 -12.48
CA SER A 503 -25.99 14.34 -11.61
C SER A 503 -26.77 13.10 -12.05
N LEU A 504 -27.27 12.33 -11.08
CA LEU A 504 -28.19 11.23 -11.33
C LEU A 504 -29.48 11.73 -12.01
N PRO A 505 -30.18 10.90 -12.79
CA PRO A 505 -31.56 11.17 -13.17
C PRO A 505 -32.41 11.41 -11.90
N LYS A 506 -33.31 12.41 -11.91
CA LYS A 506 -34.17 12.75 -10.75
C LYS A 506 -34.94 11.57 -10.15
N GLU A 507 -35.27 10.59 -10.98
CA GLU A 507 -36.02 9.39 -10.57
C GLU A 507 -35.23 8.46 -9.63
N ASP A 508 -33.89 8.60 -9.60
CA ASP A 508 -32.97 7.82 -8.76
C ASP A 508 -32.47 8.61 -7.52
N GLU A 509 -32.87 9.89 -7.33
CA GLU A 509 -32.39 10.74 -6.23
C GLU A 509 -32.69 10.16 -4.84
N TRP A 510 -33.83 9.49 -4.68
CA TRP A 510 -34.22 8.86 -3.41
C TRP A 510 -33.31 7.68 -3.03
N MET A 511 -32.61 7.07 -4.00
CA MET A 511 -31.64 6.00 -3.76
C MET A 511 -30.26 6.53 -3.36
N GLY A 512 -30.04 7.85 -3.31
CA GLY A 512 -28.85 8.47 -2.72
C GLY A 512 -27.50 7.93 -3.24
N LYS A 513 -27.36 7.66 -4.55
CA LYS A 513 -26.13 7.04 -5.08
C LYS A 513 -24.93 7.98 -4.87
N PRO A 514 -23.76 7.43 -4.51
CA PRO A 514 -22.58 8.24 -4.21
C PRO A 514 -22.00 8.91 -5.46
N VAL A 515 -21.39 10.08 -5.27
CA VAL A 515 -20.57 10.72 -6.30
C VAL A 515 -19.38 9.81 -6.58
N LEU A 516 -18.98 9.65 -7.84
CA LEU A 516 -17.84 8.80 -8.22
C LEU A 516 -16.50 9.52 -7.98
N CYS A 517 -16.33 10.16 -6.82
CA CYS A 517 -15.12 10.87 -6.46
C CYS A 517 -14.69 10.53 -5.04
N ALA A 518 -13.42 10.14 -4.88
CA ALA A 518 -12.85 9.82 -3.58
C ALA A 518 -11.36 10.16 -3.52
N THR A 519 -10.91 10.59 -2.34
CA THR A 519 -9.51 10.81 -2.00
C THR A 519 -9.02 9.70 -1.07
N VAL A 520 -8.06 8.92 -1.57
CA VAL A 520 -7.42 7.82 -0.85
C VAL A 520 -6.05 8.27 -0.32
N ARG A 521 -5.87 8.34 1.00
CA ARG A 521 -4.55 8.56 1.62
C ARG A 521 -3.90 7.23 1.92
N VAL A 522 -2.90 6.85 1.13
CA VAL A 522 -2.12 5.63 1.34
C VAL A 522 -1.15 5.87 2.49
N LEU A 523 -1.31 5.09 3.56
CA LEU A 523 -0.44 5.14 4.75
C LEU A 523 0.74 4.18 4.63
N ARG A 524 0.52 3.02 4.01
CA ARG A 524 1.53 1.95 3.86
C ARG A 524 1.57 1.42 2.43
N MET A 525 2.78 1.30 1.89
CA MET A 525 3.01 0.80 0.52
C MET A 525 2.50 -0.64 0.28
N ALA A 526 2.25 -1.40 1.36
CA ALA A 526 1.59 -2.71 1.31
C ALA A 526 0.25 -2.69 0.57
N PHE A 527 -0.45 -1.55 0.55
CA PHE A 527 -1.66 -1.31 -0.23
C PHE A 527 -1.49 -1.77 -1.69
N PHE A 528 -0.47 -1.25 -2.39
CA PHE A 528 -0.26 -1.54 -3.81
C PHE A 528 0.01 -3.01 -4.07
N ARG A 529 0.84 -3.64 -3.22
CA ARG A 529 1.11 -5.07 -3.32
C ARG A 529 -0.17 -5.87 -3.18
N LYS A 530 -0.97 -5.63 -2.14
CA LYS A 530 -2.21 -6.36 -1.88
C LYS A 530 -3.18 -6.23 -3.04
N VAL A 531 -3.47 -5.01 -3.49
CA VAL A 531 -4.40 -4.74 -4.59
C VAL A 531 -3.93 -5.40 -5.90
N ILE A 532 -2.63 -5.32 -6.23
CA ILE A 532 -2.11 -5.96 -7.44
C ILE A 532 -2.16 -7.48 -7.37
N THR A 533 -1.84 -8.08 -6.21
CA THR A 533 -1.73 -9.55 -6.08
C THR A 533 -3.05 -10.26 -5.75
N ARG A 534 -4.03 -9.55 -5.20
CA ARG A 534 -5.28 -10.13 -4.68
C ARG A 534 -6.53 -9.31 -5.04
N HIS A 535 -6.40 -8.36 -5.97
CA HIS A 535 -7.51 -7.56 -6.52
C HIS A 535 -8.40 -6.92 -5.44
N ASP A 536 -9.70 -7.16 -5.50
CA ASP A 536 -10.73 -6.69 -4.59
C ASP A 536 -10.54 -7.23 -3.17
N THR A 537 -10.15 -8.49 -3.02
CA THR A 537 -9.78 -9.09 -1.72
C THR A 537 -8.59 -8.33 -1.14
N GLY A 538 -7.61 -7.98 -1.97
CA GLY A 538 -6.46 -7.17 -1.58
C GLY A 538 -6.83 -5.76 -1.16
N LEU A 539 -7.80 -5.13 -1.84
CA LEU A 539 -8.35 -3.82 -1.48
C LEU A 539 -9.06 -3.88 -0.12
N GLY A 540 -9.90 -4.89 0.11
CA GLY A 540 -10.58 -5.12 1.38
C GLY A 540 -9.61 -5.40 2.53
N GLU A 541 -8.60 -6.25 2.31
CA GLU A 541 -7.54 -6.52 3.30
C GLU A 541 -6.68 -5.29 3.60
N ALA A 542 -6.41 -4.45 2.59
CA ALA A 542 -5.69 -3.20 2.79
C ALA A 542 -6.50 -2.22 3.65
N TYR A 543 -7.81 -2.13 3.42
CA TYR A 543 -8.70 -1.31 4.21
C TYR A 543 -8.82 -1.82 5.66
N MET A 544 -9.06 -3.12 5.83
CA MET A 544 -9.18 -3.79 7.13
C MET A 544 -7.93 -3.60 7.99
N ASP A 545 -6.74 -3.74 7.39
CA ASP A 545 -5.49 -3.59 8.11
C ASP A 545 -5.13 -2.11 8.37
N GLY A 546 -5.79 -1.15 7.69
CA GLY A 546 -5.50 0.27 7.79
C GLY A 546 -4.30 0.72 6.97
N ASP A 547 -4.08 0.12 5.80
CA ASP A 547 -3.05 0.55 4.86
C ASP A 547 -3.37 1.89 4.19
N PHE A 548 -4.64 2.30 4.18
CA PHE A 548 -5.09 3.59 3.64
C PHE A 548 -6.29 4.14 4.42
N LEU A 549 -6.51 5.43 4.26
CA LEU A 549 -7.75 6.13 4.62
C LEU A 549 -8.46 6.60 3.35
N VAL A 550 -9.76 6.79 3.44
CA VAL A 550 -10.59 7.32 2.36
C VAL A 550 -11.64 8.25 2.95
N ASP A 551 -11.90 9.37 2.28
CA ASP A 551 -12.94 10.33 2.63
C ASP A 551 -14.35 9.73 2.54
N ASP A 552 -14.64 9.03 1.44
CA ASP A 552 -15.89 8.29 1.23
C ASP A 552 -15.60 6.90 0.64
N LEU A 553 -15.81 5.87 1.46
CA LEU A 553 -15.61 4.47 1.06
C LEU A 553 -16.65 4.01 0.03
N GLY A 554 -17.89 4.48 0.13
CA GLY A 554 -18.95 4.17 -0.82
C GLY A 554 -18.65 4.75 -2.19
N ALA A 555 -18.19 6.01 -2.24
CA ALA A 555 -17.74 6.67 -3.47
C ALA A 555 -16.55 5.95 -4.12
N LEU A 556 -15.55 5.53 -3.33
CA LEU A 556 -14.42 4.75 -3.84
C LEU A 556 -14.88 3.45 -4.49
N LEU A 557 -15.72 2.68 -3.80
CA LEU A 557 -16.18 1.38 -4.30
C LEU A 557 -17.14 1.54 -5.48
N ALA A 558 -18.02 2.54 -5.47
CA ALA A 558 -18.86 2.87 -6.61
C ALA A 558 -18.03 3.26 -7.85
N ALA A 559 -16.98 4.06 -7.69
CA ALA A 559 -16.08 4.41 -8.79
C ALA A 559 -15.32 3.19 -9.32
N VAL A 560 -14.86 2.28 -8.45
CA VAL A 560 -14.23 1.03 -8.86
C VAL A 560 -15.23 0.13 -9.62
N THR A 561 -16.43 -0.06 -9.09
CA THR A 561 -17.48 -0.90 -9.72
C THR A 561 -17.97 -0.33 -11.04
N ALA A 562 -18.13 1.00 -11.16
CA ALA A 562 -18.47 1.66 -12.42
C ALA A 562 -17.45 1.40 -13.53
N ASN A 563 -16.21 1.07 -13.17
CA ASN A 563 -15.13 0.73 -14.08
C ASN A 563 -14.82 -0.78 -14.14
N ALA A 564 -15.67 -1.65 -13.56
CA ALA A 564 -15.41 -3.08 -13.46
C ALA A 564 -15.14 -3.76 -14.81
N GLY A 565 -15.88 -3.38 -15.87
CA GLY A 565 -15.65 -3.90 -17.22
C GLY A 565 -14.24 -3.61 -17.77
N ASN A 566 -13.67 -2.45 -17.44
CA ASN A 566 -12.28 -2.11 -17.80
C ASN A 566 -11.26 -2.89 -16.95
N ILE A 567 -11.61 -3.15 -15.69
CA ILE A 567 -10.75 -3.87 -14.73
C ILE A 567 -10.67 -5.36 -15.11
N GLU A 568 -11.80 -5.98 -15.42
CA GLU A 568 -11.89 -7.39 -15.79
C GLU A 568 -11.33 -7.69 -17.18
N GLY A 569 -11.52 -6.78 -18.14
CA GLY A 569 -11.05 -6.92 -19.52
C GLY A 569 -9.54 -6.73 -19.71
N ASN A 570 -8.85 -6.05 -18.78
CA ASN A 570 -7.45 -5.66 -18.92
C ASN A 570 -6.47 -6.68 -18.32
N ARG A 571 -6.70 -7.97 -18.60
CA ARG A 571 -5.86 -9.10 -18.15
C ARG A 571 -4.65 -9.33 -19.05
N GLY A 572 -3.78 -8.32 -19.15
CA GLY A 572 -2.46 -8.44 -19.78
C GLY A 572 -1.51 -9.36 -18.99
N ALA A 573 -0.21 -9.08 -19.00
CA ALA A 573 0.79 -9.89 -18.28
C ALA A 573 0.52 -10.09 -16.76
N LEU A 574 -0.24 -9.19 -16.13
CA LEU A 574 -0.73 -9.34 -14.75
C LEU A 574 -1.65 -10.55 -14.54
N GLY A 575 -2.43 -10.94 -15.55
CA GLY A 575 -3.35 -12.07 -15.47
C GLY A 575 -2.68 -13.42 -15.17
N ILE A 576 -1.36 -13.55 -15.35
CA ILE A 576 -0.61 -14.79 -15.08
C ILE A 576 -0.15 -14.87 -13.60
N LEU A 577 0.35 -13.76 -13.04
CA LEU A 577 0.65 -13.67 -11.60
C LEU A 577 -0.62 -13.83 -10.78
N ASN A 578 -1.70 -13.23 -11.27
CA ASN A 578 -3.04 -13.30 -10.68
C ASN A 578 -3.57 -14.74 -10.69
N ARG A 579 -3.39 -15.50 -11.77
CA ARG A 579 -3.80 -16.92 -11.83
C ARG A 579 -3.19 -17.83 -10.76
N ILE A 580 -1.97 -17.55 -10.28
CA ILE A 580 -1.37 -18.36 -9.20
C ILE A 580 -2.00 -17.99 -7.86
N GLY A 581 -2.20 -16.69 -7.61
CA GLY A 581 -2.93 -16.21 -6.44
C GLY A 581 -4.37 -16.72 -6.42
N ASP A 582 -5.09 -16.55 -7.54
CA ASP A 582 -6.45 -17.04 -7.75
C ASP A 582 -6.52 -18.57 -7.59
N TRP A 583 -5.52 -19.32 -8.07
CA TRP A 583 -5.47 -20.78 -7.88
C TRP A 583 -5.24 -21.20 -6.42
N LEU A 584 -4.38 -20.50 -5.69
CA LEU A 584 -4.19 -20.73 -4.25
C LEU A 584 -5.45 -20.40 -3.46
N LEU A 585 -6.13 -19.30 -3.81
CA LEU A 585 -7.41 -18.91 -3.22
C LEU A 585 -8.50 -19.95 -3.54
N LEU A 586 -8.57 -20.42 -4.79
CA LEU A 586 -9.48 -21.51 -5.20
C LEU A 586 -9.20 -22.82 -4.45
N LEU A 587 -7.94 -23.17 -4.19
CA LEU A 587 -7.60 -24.35 -3.40
C LEU A 587 -8.02 -24.19 -1.93
N ALA A 588 -7.79 -23.01 -1.34
CA ALA A 588 -8.26 -22.69 0.01
C ALA A 588 -9.80 -22.72 0.09
N HIS A 589 -10.48 -22.20 -0.93
CA HIS A 589 -11.93 -22.23 -1.05
C HIS A 589 -12.48 -23.67 -1.20
N ARG A 590 -11.83 -24.53 -2.00
CA ARG A 590 -12.22 -25.94 -2.14
C ARG A 590 -12.19 -26.72 -0.82
N ALA A 591 -11.37 -26.31 0.15
CA ALA A 591 -11.36 -26.90 1.49
C ALA A 591 -12.61 -26.53 2.33
N ARG A 592 -13.44 -25.59 1.87
CA ARG A 592 -14.67 -25.10 2.52
C ARG A 592 -15.95 -25.48 1.77
N ALA A 593 -15.93 -26.58 1.02
CA ALA A 593 -17.04 -27.02 0.17
C ALA A 593 -18.36 -27.23 0.94
N ASN A 594 -19.50 -26.88 0.31
CA ASN A 594 -20.87 -26.94 0.86
C ASN A 594 -21.47 -28.36 0.92
N THR A 595 -20.70 -29.31 1.43
CA THR A 595 -21.25 -30.60 1.90
C THR A 595 -22.22 -30.35 3.07
N ILE A 596 -23.02 -31.34 3.50
CA ILE A 596 -23.95 -31.17 4.64
C ILE A 596 -23.22 -30.64 5.89
N GLU A 597 -22.09 -31.26 6.25
CA GLU A 597 -21.28 -30.84 7.40
C GLU A 597 -20.53 -29.52 7.13
N GLY A 598 -20.13 -29.26 5.89
CA GLY A 598 -19.47 -28.02 5.49
C GLY A 598 -20.39 -26.80 5.53
N SER A 599 -21.60 -26.91 4.97
CA SER A 599 -22.63 -25.87 5.04
C SER A 599 -22.97 -25.53 6.48
N ARG A 600 -23.11 -26.55 7.35
CA ARG A 600 -23.33 -26.35 8.79
C ARG A 600 -22.21 -25.54 9.42
N ARG A 601 -20.94 -25.92 9.20
CA ARG A 601 -19.77 -25.23 9.75
C ARG A 601 -19.65 -23.79 9.24
N ASN A 602 -19.83 -23.57 7.94
CA ASN A 602 -19.74 -22.24 7.34
C ASN A 602 -20.82 -21.29 7.89
N ILE A 603 -22.04 -21.79 8.08
CA ILE A 603 -23.16 -21.03 8.65
C ILE A 603 -22.97 -20.78 10.16
N GLU A 604 -22.52 -21.80 10.90
CA GLU A 604 -22.14 -21.67 12.33
C GLU A 604 -21.04 -20.60 12.50
N GLU A 605 -19.93 -20.65 11.74
CA GLU A 605 -18.84 -19.65 11.83
C GLU A 605 -19.29 -18.21 11.53
N HIS A 606 -20.25 -18.02 10.62
CA HIS A 606 -20.77 -16.68 10.30
C HIS A 606 -21.69 -16.16 11.42
N TYR A 607 -22.60 -16.98 11.94
CA TYR A 607 -23.57 -16.58 12.98
C TYR A 607 -23.04 -16.73 14.41
N ASP A 608 -21.89 -17.37 14.62
CA ASP A 608 -21.14 -17.40 15.88
C ASP A 608 -20.59 -16.02 16.28
N ALA A 609 -20.67 -15.02 15.39
CA ALA A 609 -20.58 -13.63 15.80
C ALA A 609 -21.62 -13.28 16.88
N GLY A 610 -22.78 -13.94 16.92
CA GLY A 610 -23.75 -13.86 18.01
C GLY A 610 -24.86 -12.83 17.77
N ASN A 611 -26.09 -13.18 18.19
CA ASN A 611 -27.29 -12.34 18.03
C ASN A 611 -27.14 -10.91 18.60
N ALA A 612 -26.29 -10.70 19.60
CA ALA A 612 -26.04 -9.39 20.20
C ALA A 612 -25.47 -8.38 19.19
N MET A 613 -24.60 -8.83 18.27
CA MET A 613 -24.03 -7.98 17.23
C MET A 613 -25.09 -7.61 16.17
N TYR A 614 -25.84 -8.61 15.69
CA TYR A 614 -26.88 -8.39 14.67
C TYR A 614 -27.99 -7.45 15.17
N LYS A 615 -28.36 -7.55 16.45
CA LYS A 615 -29.33 -6.67 17.10
C LYS A 615 -28.92 -5.19 17.13
N LEU A 616 -27.63 -4.86 16.93
CA LEU A 616 -27.17 -3.47 16.90
C LEU A 616 -27.45 -2.75 15.57
N PHE A 617 -27.53 -3.48 14.45
CA PHE A 617 -27.67 -2.85 13.12
C PHE A 617 -28.85 -3.33 12.28
N LEU A 618 -29.42 -4.50 12.60
CA LEU A 618 -30.68 -4.93 12.01
C LEU A 618 -31.87 -4.23 12.67
N ASP A 619 -32.99 -4.21 11.98
CA ASP A 619 -34.26 -3.76 12.53
C ASP A 619 -34.82 -4.79 13.54
N PRO A 620 -35.90 -4.47 14.29
CA PRO A 620 -36.48 -5.38 15.28
C PRO A 620 -36.91 -6.74 14.72
N SER A 621 -37.15 -6.84 13.41
CA SER A 621 -37.44 -8.13 12.77
C SER A 621 -36.20 -9.04 12.67
N LEU A 622 -34.98 -8.58 12.93
CA LEU A 622 -33.72 -9.33 12.71
C LEU A 622 -33.65 -10.00 11.32
N THR A 623 -34.14 -9.30 10.31
CA THR A 623 -34.13 -9.81 8.94
C THR A 623 -32.81 -9.41 8.28
N TYR A 624 -31.89 -10.38 8.15
CA TYR A 624 -30.61 -10.18 7.47
C TYR A 624 -30.71 -10.53 5.98
N SER A 625 -31.55 -9.78 5.26
CA SER A 625 -31.77 -9.88 3.81
C SER A 625 -32.22 -8.53 3.26
N SER A 626 -32.34 -8.39 1.93
CA SER A 626 -32.86 -7.15 1.32
C SER A 626 -34.29 -6.82 1.77
N GLY A 627 -34.58 -5.54 2.06
CA GLY A 627 -35.93 -5.00 2.19
C GLY A 627 -36.48 -4.47 0.86
N ILE A 628 -37.78 -4.15 0.79
CA ILE A 628 -38.39 -3.43 -0.35
C ILE A 628 -38.77 -2.03 0.11
N HIS A 629 -37.99 -1.04 -0.34
CA HIS A 629 -38.08 0.35 0.09
C HIS A 629 -39.04 1.17 -0.77
N ARG A 630 -39.85 2.00 -0.12
CA ARG A 630 -40.56 3.14 -0.73
C ARG A 630 -39.98 4.45 -0.19
N PRO A 631 -40.15 5.58 -0.88
CA PRO A 631 -39.67 6.87 -0.39
C PRO A 631 -40.16 7.18 1.03
N GLY A 632 -39.23 7.39 1.96
CA GLY A 632 -39.51 7.71 3.35
C GLY A 632 -39.70 6.51 4.30
N ASP A 633 -39.62 5.27 3.80
CA ASP A 633 -39.73 4.08 4.64
C ASP A 633 -38.58 3.97 5.66
N SER A 634 -38.88 3.48 6.86
CA SER A 634 -37.85 2.98 7.77
C SER A 634 -37.34 1.61 7.29
N LEU A 635 -36.16 1.18 7.76
CA LEU A 635 -35.64 -0.16 7.47
C LEU A 635 -36.64 -1.26 7.88
N GLU A 636 -37.28 -1.13 9.05
CA GLU A 636 -38.32 -2.04 9.52
C GLU A 636 -39.50 -2.12 8.55
N GLN A 637 -40.02 -0.97 8.10
CA GLN A 637 -41.13 -0.93 7.15
C GLN A 637 -40.74 -1.56 5.81
N ALA A 638 -39.52 -1.31 5.34
CA ALA A 638 -39.00 -1.93 4.12
C ALA A 638 -38.88 -3.46 4.25
N GLN A 639 -38.49 -3.97 5.42
CA GLN A 639 -38.50 -5.41 5.68
C GLN A 639 -39.92 -5.97 5.67
N MET A 640 -40.88 -5.30 6.31
CA MET A 640 -42.28 -5.73 6.30
C MET A 640 -42.86 -5.76 4.87
N ASN A 641 -42.59 -4.73 4.07
CA ASN A 641 -42.98 -4.67 2.66
C ASN A 641 -42.43 -5.88 1.87
N LYS A 642 -41.18 -6.28 2.14
CA LYS A 642 -40.55 -7.45 1.51
C LYS A 642 -41.25 -8.75 1.89
N LEU A 643 -41.52 -8.96 3.19
CA LEU A 643 -42.20 -10.16 3.67
C LEU A 643 -43.61 -10.25 3.06
N ASP A 644 -44.35 -9.15 3.03
CA ASP A 644 -45.68 -9.08 2.42
C ASP A 644 -45.65 -9.37 0.91
N ALA A 645 -44.63 -8.87 0.21
CA ALA A 645 -44.44 -9.15 -1.21
C ALA A 645 -44.18 -10.64 -1.47
N LEU A 646 -43.39 -11.32 -0.65
CA LEU A 646 -43.14 -12.76 -0.76
C LEU A 646 -44.39 -13.59 -0.47
N VAL A 647 -45.17 -13.24 0.58
CA VAL A 647 -46.46 -13.88 0.89
C VAL A 647 -47.41 -13.74 -0.30
N SER A 648 -47.53 -12.52 -0.84
CA SER A 648 -48.39 -12.23 -1.98
C SER A 648 -47.94 -12.94 -3.25
N MET A 649 -46.64 -13.00 -3.53
CA MET A 649 -46.09 -13.64 -4.73
C MET A 649 -46.31 -15.16 -4.73
N ALA A 650 -46.21 -15.79 -3.56
CA ALA A 650 -46.49 -17.21 -3.37
C ALA A 650 -48.00 -17.54 -3.35
N GLY A 651 -48.87 -16.52 -3.28
CA GLY A 651 -50.32 -16.70 -3.22
C GLY A 651 -50.77 -17.49 -1.99
N ILE A 652 -50.15 -17.24 -0.83
CA ILE A 652 -50.42 -17.99 0.41
C ILE A 652 -51.81 -17.66 0.95
N THR A 653 -52.56 -18.70 1.28
CA THR A 653 -53.90 -18.67 1.86
C THR A 653 -53.91 -19.35 3.23
N LYS A 654 -55.00 -19.17 3.98
CA LYS A 654 -55.19 -19.78 5.31
C LYS A 654 -55.14 -21.32 5.31
N ASP A 655 -55.42 -21.95 4.16
CA ASP A 655 -55.56 -23.40 4.02
C ASP A 655 -54.22 -24.07 3.63
N ASP A 656 -53.20 -23.28 3.28
CA ASP A 656 -51.90 -23.77 2.86
C ASP A 656 -51.03 -24.25 4.03
N HIS A 657 -50.23 -25.29 3.77
CA HIS A 657 -49.07 -25.64 4.58
C HIS A 657 -47.79 -25.28 3.83
N VAL A 658 -47.06 -24.33 4.38
CA VAL A 658 -45.87 -23.73 3.77
C VAL A 658 -44.59 -24.26 4.41
N LEU A 659 -43.62 -24.62 3.58
CA LEU A 659 -42.25 -24.89 4.01
C LEU A 659 -41.37 -23.69 3.71
N GLU A 660 -40.56 -23.27 4.69
CA GLU A 660 -39.50 -22.28 4.50
C GLU A 660 -38.12 -22.93 4.68
N ILE A 661 -37.32 -22.90 3.62
CA ILE A 661 -35.95 -23.37 3.63
C ILE A 661 -35.04 -22.19 4.00
N GLY A 662 -34.38 -22.26 5.16
CA GLY A 662 -33.57 -21.16 5.68
C GLY A 662 -34.40 -20.10 6.41
N CYS A 663 -35.15 -20.50 7.43
CA CYS A 663 -36.13 -19.64 8.12
C CYS A 663 -35.55 -18.50 8.99
N GLY A 664 -34.22 -18.40 9.09
CA GLY A 664 -33.55 -17.40 9.92
C GLY A 664 -34.11 -17.36 11.35
N TRP A 665 -34.58 -16.18 11.77
CA TRP A 665 -35.10 -15.89 13.11
C TRP A 665 -36.63 -15.95 13.14
N GLY A 666 -37.27 -16.57 12.15
CA GLY A 666 -38.71 -16.83 12.09
C GLY A 666 -39.57 -15.65 11.63
N SER A 667 -38.99 -14.55 11.15
CA SER A 667 -39.73 -13.34 10.78
C SER A 667 -40.74 -13.54 9.65
N MET A 668 -40.37 -14.31 8.63
CA MET A 668 -41.28 -14.64 7.53
C MET A 668 -42.44 -15.52 8.03
N ALA A 669 -42.13 -16.55 8.83
CA ALA A 669 -43.14 -17.40 9.45
C ALA A 669 -44.16 -16.61 10.27
N ILE A 670 -43.68 -15.73 11.16
CA ILE A 670 -44.52 -14.88 12.01
C ILE A 670 -45.40 -13.99 11.14
N ARG A 671 -44.82 -13.27 10.17
CA ARG A 671 -45.57 -12.33 9.33
C ARG A 671 -46.61 -13.03 8.46
N ALA A 672 -46.25 -14.15 7.84
CA ALA A 672 -47.16 -14.91 6.98
C ALA A 672 -48.34 -15.49 7.76
N VAL A 673 -48.10 -16.11 8.92
CA VAL A 673 -49.19 -16.67 9.75
C VAL A 673 -50.08 -15.57 10.33
N GLN A 674 -49.52 -14.43 10.75
CA GLN A 674 -50.32 -13.29 11.23
C GLN A 674 -51.26 -12.71 10.16
N THR A 675 -50.80 -12.68 8.91
CA THR A 675 -51.55 -12.06 7.80
C THR A 675 -52.52 -13.03 7.12
N THR A 676 -52.25 -14.33 7.14
CA THR A 676 -53.02 -15.32 6.38
C THR A 676 -53.67 -16.42 7.23
N GLY A 677 -53.12 -16.74 8.41
CA GLY A 677 -53.56 -17.86 9.24
C GLY A 677 -53.11 -19.26 8.74
N CYS A 678 -52.18 -19.33 7.78
CA CYS A 678 -51.67 -20.59 7.24
C CYS A 678 -50.89 -21.43 8.28
N ARG A 679 -50.50 -22.66 7.91
CA ARG A 679 -49.54 -23.46 8.70
C ARG A 679 -48.13 -23.30 8.13
N TRP A 680 -47.13 -23.21 9.00
CA TRP A 680 -45.74 -22.96 8.62
C TRP A 680 -44.77 -23.96 9.23
N THR A 681 -43.86 -24.48 8.40
CA THR A 681 -42.69 -25.25 8.84
C THR A 681 -41.43 -24.53 8.36
N GLY A 682 -40.57 -24.06 9.26
CA GLY A 682 -39.30 -23.41 8.92
C GLY A 682 -38.10 -24.30 9.25
N LEU A 683 -37.11 -24.35 8.34
CA LEU A 683 -35.87 -25.11 8.53
C LEU A 683 -34.68 -24.18 8.74
N THR A 684 -33.82 -24.48 9.70
CA THR A 684 -32.51 -23.83 9.86
C THR A 684 -31.44 -24.84 10.27
N VAL A 685 -30.19 -24.55 9.91
CA VAL A 685 -29.01 -25.30 10.38
C VAL A 685 -28.20 -24.50 11.41
N SER A 686 -28.72 -23.37 11.90
CA SER A 686 -28.12 -22.59 12.98
C SER A 686 -28.91 -22.75 14.27
N LYS A 687 -28.25 -23.19 15.33
CA LYS A 687 -28.86 -23.36 16.66
C LYS A 687 -29.27 -22.01 17.27
N GLN A 688 -28.46 -20.98 17.07
CA GLN A 688 -28.74 -19.64 17.60
C GLN A 688 -29.95 -18.98 16.92
N GLN A 689 -30.09 -19.17 15.61
CA GLN A 689 -31.27 -18.74 14.85
C GLN A 689 -32.52 -19.47 15.33
N LEU A 690 -32.44 -20.78 15.50
CA LEU A 690 -33.55 -21.59 15.97
C LEU A 690 -34.02 -21.16 17.36
N GLU A 691 -33.09 -20.99 18.30
CA GLU A 691 -33.42 -20.60 19.68
C GLU A 691 -34.12 -19.24 19.74
N GLU A 692 -33.58 -18.22 19.07
CA GLU A 692 -34.19 -16.90 19.01
C GLU A 692 -35.51 -16.93 18.22
N GLY A 693 -35.58 -17.68 17.13
CA GLY A 693 -36.79 -17.82 16.32
C GLY A 693 -37.94 -18.48 17.10
N VAL A 694 -37.67 -19.56 17.82
CA VAL A 694 -38.66 -20.22 18.69
C VAL A 694 -39.11 -19.28 19.81
N ALA A 695 -38.19 -18.53 20.42
CA ALA A 695 -38.54 -17.54 21.44
C ALA A 695 -39.47 -16.45 20.88
N ARG A 696 -39.22 -15.98 19.66
CA ARG A 696 -40.03 -14.96 18.98
C ARG A 696 -41.40 -15.48 18.55
N VAL A 697 -41.47 -16.70 18.02
CA VAL A 697 -42.74 -17.37 17.69
C VAL A 697 -43.62 -17.54 18.94
N LYS A 698 -42.99 -17.92 20.06
CA LYS A 698 -43.67 -18.01 21.36
C LYS A 698 -44.15 -16.65 21.85
N ALA A 699 -43.31 -15.61 21.74
CA ALA A 699 -43.67 -14.25 22.14
C ALA A 699 -44.82 -13.67 21.28
N ALA A 700 -44.95 -14.11 20.03
CA ALA A 700 -46.03 -13.73 19.13
C ALA A 700 -47.32 -14.55 19.32
N ASP A 701 -47.33 -15.56 20.19
CA ASP A 701 -48.45 -16.48 20.43
C ASP A 701 -48.90 -17.28 19.18
N LEU A 702 -47.92 -17.79 18.41
CA LEU A 702 -48.17 -18.51 17.14
C LEU A 702 -47.61 -19.94 17.12
N SER A 703 -47.34 -20.50 18.30
CA SER A 703 -46.68 -21.81 18.43
C SER A 703 -47.55 -23.00 17.99
N ASP A 704 -48.87 -22.81 17.84
CA ASP A 704 -49.81 -23.81 17.32
C ASP A 704 -49.80 -23.91 15.78
N ARG A 705 -49.27 -22.88 15.10
CA ARG A 705 -49.25 -22.76 13.63
C ARG A 705 -47.87 -22.79 13.02
N ILE A 706 -46.83 -22.44 13.79
CA ILE A 706 -45.44 -22.35 13.32
C ILE A 706 -44.58 -23.40 14.00
N THR A 707 -43.97 -24.27 13.20
CA THR A 707 -42.93 -25.22 13.65
C THR A 707 -41.58 -24.82 13.06
N LEU A 708 -40.57 -24.55 13.89
CA LEU A 708 -39.19 -24.32 13.44
C LEU A 708 -38.31 -25.53 13.79
N LEU A 709 -37.51 -26.01 12.85
CA LEU A 709 -36.73 -27.24 12.97
C LEU A 709 -35.24 -27.01 12.71
N PHE A 710 -34.40 -27.65 13.53
CA PHE A 710 -32.97 -27.83 13.22
C PHE A 710 -32.81 -28.95 12.20
N CYS A 711 -32.84 -28.62 10.91
CA CYS A 711 -32.80 -29.61 9.84
C CYS A 711 -32.18 -29.03 8.58
N ASP A 712 -31.29 -29.80 7.95
CA ASP A 712 -30.84 -29.52 6.59
C ASP A 712 -31.96 -29.88 5.60
N TYR A 713 -32.23 -29.00 4.63
CA TYR A 713 -33.31 -29.21 3.66
C TYR A 713 -33.11 -30.49 2.83
N ARG A 714 -31.86 -30.93 2.62
CA ARG A 714 -31.52 -32.17 1.90
C ARG A 714 -32.00 -33.42 2.62
N GLN A 715 -32.35 -33.31 3.91
CA GLN A 715 -32.86 -34.39 4.74
C GLN A 715 -34.37 -34.25 5.02
N ALA A 716 -35.02 -33.22 4.48
CA ALA A 716 -36.41 -32.86 4.79
C ALA A 716 -37.46 -33.67 4.01
N ALA A 717 -37.08 -34.60 3.12
CA ALA A 717 -38.01 -35.30 2.23
C ALA A 717 -39.19 -35.98 2.96
N HIS A 718 -38.99 -36.40 4.22
CA HIS A 718 -40.00 -37.01 5.07
C HIS A 718 -41.03 -36.03 5.67
N LEU A 719 -40.80 -34.72 5.56
CA LEU A 719 -41.67 -33.67 6.11
C LEU A 719 -42.80 -33.25 5.15
N GLY A 720 -42.64 -33.52 3.85
CA GLY A 720 -43.59 -33.13 2.81
C GLY A 720 -44.74 -34.13 2.57
N PRO A 721 -45.66 -33.84 1.62
CA PRO A 721 -45.60 -32.73 0.67
C PRO A 721 -46.29 -31.44 1.17
N PHE A 722 -45.75 -30.29 0.77
CA PHE A 722 -46.22 -28.94 1.11
C PHE A 722 -46.96 -28.29 -0.07
N ASP A 723 -47.85 -27.34 0.24
CA ASP A 723 -48.57 -26.56 -0.77
C ASP A 723 -47.65 -25.53 -1.43
N LYS A 724 -46.79 -24.89 -0.61
CA LYS A 724 -45.85 -23.86 -1.04
C LYS A 724 -44.48 -24.09 -0.40
N VAL A 725 -43.43 -23.72 -1.13
CA VAL A 725 -42.04 -23.68 -0.61
C VAL A 725 -41.49 -22.27 -0.75
N LEU A 726 -40.94 -21.70 0.30
CA LEU A 726 -40.22 -20.43 0.27
C LEU A 726 -38.76 -20.63 0.63
N SER A 727 -37.89 -19.85 -0.01
CA SER A 727 -36.46 -19.85 0.27
C SER A 727 -35.91 -18.45 0.01
N CYS A 728 -35.57 -17.73 1.08
CA CYS A 728 -35.16 -16.33 0.99
C CYS A 728 -33.66 -16.20 1.23
N GLU A 729 -32.89 -15.86 0.19
CA GLU A 729 -31.43 -15.65 0.23
C GLU A 729 -30.69 -16.82 0.92
N MET A 730 -31.18 -18.05 0.67
CA MET A 730 -30.59 -19.30 1.12
C MET A 730 -29.75 -19.98 0.02
N ILE A 731 -30.15 -19.82 -1.24
CA ILE A 731 -29.53 -20.53 -2.37
C ILE A 731 -28.03 -20.19 -2.52
N GLU A 732 -27.62 -19.03 -2.02
CA GLU A 732 -26.25 -18.55 -1.95
C GLU A 732 -25.36 -19.46 -1.10
N ALA A 733 -25.93 -20.21 -0.15
CA ALA A 733 -25.22 -21.18 0.69
C ALA A 733 -25.16 -22.60 0.08
N VAL A 734 -25.78 -22.83 -1.07
CA VAL A 734 -25.87 -24.16 -1.72
C VAL A 734 -24.56 -24.51 -2.42
N GLY A 735 -23.96 -23.55 -3.13
CA GLY A 735 -22.79 -23.78 -3.99
C GLY A 735 -23.18 -24.29 -5.38
N HIS A 736 -22.35 -23.97 -6.38
CA HIS A 736 -22.58 -24.32 -7.78
C HIS A 736 -22.88 -25.82 -7.99
N GLU A 737 -22.08 -26.69 -7.39
CA GLU A 737 -22.15 -28.13 -7.60
C GLU A 737 -23.44 -28.78 -7.07
N ASN A 738 -24.14 -28.11 -6.15
CA ASN A 738 -25.32 -28.62 -5.48
C ASN A 738 -26.64 -28.01 -5.98
N LEU A 739 -26.59 -27.09 -6.96
CA LEU A 739 -27.80 -26.47 -7.50
C LEU A 739 -28.84 -27.48 -8.01
N PRO A 740 -28.48 -28.55 -8.76
CA PRO A 740 -29.46 -29.56 -9.17
C PRO A 740 -30.16 -30.24 -7.98
N ALA A 741 -29.38 -30.66 -6.97
CA ALA A 741 -29.92 -31.31 -5.77
C ALA A 741 -30.85 -30.38 -4.96
N TYR A 742 -30.61 -29.06 -5.01
CA TYR A 742 -31.48 -28.07 -4.40
C TYR A 742 -32.85 -27.99 -5.08
N PHE A 743 -32.90 -27.93 -6.42
CA PHE A 743 -34.16 -27.93 -7.16
C PHE A 743 -34.89 -29.29 -7.10
N ASP A 744 -34.15 -30.41 -7.08
CA ASP A 744 -34.71 -31.75 -6.85
C ASP A 744 -35.42 -31.83 -5.49
N ALA A 745 -34.78 -31.32 -4.43
CA ALA A 745 -35.36 -31.31 -3.09
C ALA A 745 -36.65 -30.46 -3.04
N ILE A 746 -36.63 -29.25 -3.62
CA ILE A 746 -37.82 -28.39 -3.69
C ILE A 746 -38.95 -29.09 -4.44
N SER A 747 -38.66 -29.68 -5.60
CA SER A 747 -39.68 -30.41 -6.35
C SER A 747 -40.22 -31.58 -5.55
N GLY A 748 -39.38 -32.40 -4.91
CA GLY A 748 -39.82 -33.52 -4.08
C GLY A 748 -40.68 -33.13 -2.88
N LEU A 749 -40.49 -31.92 -2.35
CA LEU A 749 -41.23 -31.39 -1.21
C LEU A 749 -42.57 -30.73 -1.59
N LEU A 750 -42.78 -30.41 -2.87
CA LEU A 750 -44.01 -29.78 -3.36
C LEU A 750 -45.07 -30.80 -3.81
N LYS A 751 -46.33 -30.53 -3.46
CA LYS A 751 -47.49 -31.18 -4.09
C LYS A 751 -47.52 -30.91 -5.60
N PRO A 752 -48.11 -31.80 -6.43
CA PRO A 752 -48.42 -31.48 -7.82
C PRO A 752 -49.24 -30.18 -7.91
N GLY A 753 -48.87 -29.26 -8.82
CA GLY A 753 -49.48 -27.93 -8.89
C GLY A 753 -49.04 -26.93 -7.80
N GLY A 754 -48.15 -27.34 -6.88
CA GLY A 754 -47.57 -26.48 -5.86
C GLY A 754 -46.64 -25.42 -6.44
N GLN A 755 -46.33 -24.39 -5.65
CA GLN A 755 -45.48 -23.27 -6.06
C GLN A 755 -44.31 -23.06 -5.10
N ALA A 756 -43.15 -22.68 -5.63
CA ALA A 756 -42.04 -22.18 -4.85
C ALA A 756 -41.76 -20.70 -5.13
N VAL A 757 -41.38 -19.94 -4.11
CA VAL A 757 -40.82 -18.59 -4.27
C VAL A 757 -39.41 -18.57 -3.71
N ILE A 758 -38.45 -18.25 -4.58
CA ILE A 758 -37.03 -18.20 -4.27
C ILE A 758 -36.57 -16.75 -4.41
N GLN A 759 -36.08 -16.14 -3.32
CA GLN A 759 -35.36 -14.87 -3.39
C GLN A 759 -33.86 -15.18 -3.43
N ALA A 760 -33.14 -14.66 -4.41
CA ALA A 760 -31.75 -15.02 -4.67
C ALA A 760 -30.94 -13.83 -5.17
N ILE A 761 -29.82 -13.56 -4.51
CA ILE A 761 -28.75 -12.74 -5.06
C ILE A 761 -28.15 -13.49 -6.25
N SER A 762 -27.99 -12.81 -7.38
CA SER A 762 -27.62 -13.43 -8.63
C SER A 762 -26.50 -12.69 -9.36
N GLU A 763 -25.55 -13.48 -9.85
CA GLU A 763 -24.51 -13.04 -10.79
C GLU A 763 -25.08 -13.03 -12.22
N PRO A 764 -24.81 -12.01 -13.05
CA PRO A 764 -25.14 -12.02 -14.46
C PRO A 764 -24.58 -13.25 -15.21
N ASP A 765 -25.38 -13.83 -16.11
CA ASP A 765 -25.03 -15.05 -16.84
C ASP A 765 -23.72 -14.92 -17.63
N GLU A 766 -23.42 -13.74 -18.17
CA GLU A 766 -22.20 -13.50 -18.95
C GLU A 766 -20.90 -13.62 -18.13
N ARG A 767 -20.99 -13.44 -16.80
CA ARG A 767 -19.83 -13.52 -15.89
C ARG A 767 -19.81 -14.78 -15.04
N TYR A 768 -20.89 -15.55 -15.02
CA TYR A 768 -21.06 -16.68 -14.10
C TYR A 768 -19.98 -17.75 -14.24
N GLU A 769 -19.59 -18.13 -15.46
CA GLU A 769 -18.52 -19.13 -15.67
C GLU A 769 -17.18 -18.67 -15.06
N ALA A 770 -16.83 -17.39 -15.27
CA ALA A 770 -15.62 -16.81 -14.69
C ALA A 770 -15.71 -16.70 -13.17
N TYR A 771 -16.88 -16.32 -12.64
CA TYR A 771 -17.17 -16.26 -11.20
C TYR A 771 -16.97 -17.64 -10.54
N CYS A 772 -17.54 -18.72 -11.11
CA CYS A 772 -17.36 -20.09 -10.64
C CYS A 772 -15.88 -20.52 -10.58
N ALA A 773 -15.04 -19.95 -11.44
CA ALA A 773 -13.61 -20.23 -11.50
C ALA A 773 -12.75 -19.23 -10.68
N SER A 774 -13.34 -18.46 -9.76
CA SER A 774 -12.63 -17.46 -8.95
C SER A 774 -13.15 -17.35 -7.50
N SER A 775 -12.47 -16.54 -6.69
CA SER A 775 -12.86 -16.16 -5.32
C SER A 775 -12.78 -14.64 -5.19
N ASP A 776 -13.57 -14.06 -4.30
CA ASP A 776 -13.71 -12.62 -4.07
C ASP A 776 -13.62 -12.28 -2.58
N PHE A 777 -13.68 -10.99 -2.23
CA PHE A 777 -13.63 -10.56 -0.83
C PHE A 777 -14.72 -11.21 0.04
N ILE A 778 -15.92 -11.43 -0.51
CA ILE A 778 -17.09 -11.95 0.20
C ILE A 778 -16.85 -13.42 0.59
N ARG A 779 -16.44 -14.26 -0.36
CA ARG A 779 -16.17 -15.69 -0.14
C ARG A 779 -14.96 -15.93 0.77
N GLU A 780 -14.03 -14.99 0.82
CA GLU A 780 -12.84 -15.10 1.68
C GLU A 780 -13.11 -14.66 3.13
N HIS A 781 -13.86 -13.58 3.34
CA HIS A 781 -13.91 -12.87 4.64
C HIS A 781 -15.29 -12.77 5.29
N ILE A 782 -16.38 -12.92 4.53
CA ILE A 782 -17.76 -12.70 5.00
C ILE A 782 -18.57 -14.01 4.98
N PHE A 783 -18.72 -14.63 3.81
CA PHE A 783 -19.49 -15.86 3.61
C PHE A 783 -18.60 -16.95 3.01
N PRO A 784 -17.75 -17.61 3.82
CA PRO A 784 -16.97 -18.76 3.36
C PRO A 784 -17.91 -19.85 2.81
N GLY A 785 -17.69 -20.25 1.55
CA GLY A 785 -18.56 -21.21 0.85
C GLY A 785 -19.78 -20.58 0.15
N GLY A 786 -20.06 -19.28 0.35
CA GLY A 786 -21.09 -18.57 -0.40
C GLY A 786 -20.85 -18.65 -1.91
N HIS A 787 -21.91 -18.68 -2.70
CA HIS A 787 -21.87 -18.76 -4.16
C HIS A 787 -23.12 -18.17 -4.78
N LEU A 788 -22.99 -17.08 -5.53
CA LEU A 788 -24.12 -16.43 -6.21
C LEU A 788 -24.48 -17.19 -7.50
N PRO A 789 -25.66 -17.82 -7.62
CA PRO A 789 -26.06 -18.47 -8.86
C PRO A 789 -26.47 -17.45 -9.93
N SER A 790 -26.37 -17.80 -11.21
CA SER A 790 -27.00 -17.02 -12.28
C SER A 790 -28.43 -17.51 -12.58
N MET A 791 -29.23 -16.66 -13.22
CA MET A 791 -30.58 -17.04 -13.68
C MET A 791 -30.55 -18.23 -14.63
N GLY A 792 -29.65 -18.25 -15.61
CA GLY A 792 -29.45 -19.39 -16.51
C GLY A 792 -29.08 -20.67 -15.75
N ALA A 793 -28.15 -20.59 -14.80
CA ALA A 793 -27.75 -21.75 -14.01
C ALA A 793 -28.87 -22.32 -13.13
N MET A 794 -29.71 -21.45 -12.55
CA MET A 794 -30.90 -21.87 -11.80
C MET A 794 -31.90 -22.59 -12.70
N VAL A 795 -32.24 -22.00 -13.86
CA VAL A 795 -33.17 -22.59 -14.83
C VAL A 795 -32.65 -23.92 -15.37
N ASP A 796 -31.36 -24.01 -15.68
CA ASP A 796 -30.73 -25.24 -16.15
C ASP A 796 -30.73 -26.33 -15.08
N SER A 797 -30.47 -25.96 -13.82
CA SER A 797 -30.49 -26.90 -12.68
C SER A 797 -31.90 -27.41 -12.34
N ALA A 798 -32.94 -26.63 -12.66
CA ALA A 798 -34.33 -27.04 -12.47
C ALA A 798 -34.87 -27.95 -13.59
N ARG A 799 -34.13 -28.15 -14.69
CA ARG A 799 -34.58 -28.99 -15.82
C ARG A 799 -34.82 -30.43 -15.36
N GLY A 800 -35.95 -31.00 -15.77
CA GLY A 800 -36.34 -32.37 -15.42
C GLY A 800 -37.03 -32.51 -14.07
N THR A 801 -37.09 -31.45 -13.24
CA THR A 801 -37.76 -31.47 -11.93
C THR A 801 -39.27 -31.19 -12.02
N GLY A 802 -39.78 -30.77 -13.18
CA GLY A 802 -41.15 -30.30 -13.38
C GLY A 802 -41.40 -28.86 -12.90
N LEU A 803 -40.38 -28.17 -12.39
CA LEU A 803 -40.43 -26.75 -12.02
C LEU A 803 -40.15 -25.85 -13.23
N HIS A 804 -40.94 -24.78 -13.39
CA HIS A 804 -40.71 -23.74 -14.39
C HIS A 804 -40.97 -22.35 -13.80
N VAL A 805 -40.23 -21.35 -14.28
CA VAL A 805 -40.37 -19.96 -13.83
C VAL A 805 -41.65 -19.37 -14.41
N GLU A 806 -42.50 -18.80 -13.55
CA GLU A 806 -43.71 -18.07 -13.95
C GLU A 806 -43.54 -16.55 -13.82
N GLU A 807 -42.77 -16.10 -12.82
CA GLU A 807 -42.62 -14.69 -12.50
C GLU A 807 -41.23 -14.43 -11.93
N CYS A 808 -40.61 -13.31 -12.31
CA CYS A 808 -39.32 -12.87 -11.78
C CYS A 808 -39.34 -11.35 -11.58
N ARG A 809 -38.88 -10.87 -10.43
CA ARG A 809 -38.77 -9.44 -10.09
C ARG A 809 -37.37 -9.14 -9.57
N ASP A 810 -36.68 -8.16 -10.13
CA ASP A 810 -35.40 -7.69 -9.62
C ASP A 810 -35.61 -6.63 -8.53
N ILE A 811 -35.20 -6.96 -7.31
CA ILE A 811 -35.20 -6.06 -6.15
C ILE A 811 -33.78 -5.61 -5.77
N GLY A 812 -32.76 -5.90 -6.59
CA GLY A 812 -31.36 -5.53 -6.36
C GLY A 812 -31.15 -4.07 -5.94
N PRO A 813 -31.76 -3.06 -6.61
CA PRO A 813 -31.66 -1.66 -6.20
C PRO A 813 -32.09 -1.39 -4.76
N HIS A 814 -33.08 -2.10 -4.24
CA HIS A 814 -33.51 -1.97 -2.85
C HIS A 814 -32.50 -2.56 -1.85
N TYR A 815 -31.66 -3.50 -2.30
CA TYR A 815 -30.60 -4.05 -1.46
C TYR A 815 -29.49 -3.03 -1.22
N ALA A 816 -29.15 -2.20 -2.23
CA ALA A 816 -28.20 -1.12 -2.03
C ALA A 816 -28.63 -0.17 -0.90
N VAL A 817 -29.92 0.22 -0.88
CA VAL A 817 -30.48 1.05 0.20
C VAL A 817 -30.45 0.34 1.56
N THR A 818 -30.77 -0.96 1.58
CA THR A 818 -30.70 -1.78 2.81
C THR A 818 -29.27 -1.83 3.37
N LEU A 819 -28.26 -2.07 2.52
CA LEU A 819 -26.86 -2.16 2.90
C LEU A 819 -26.31 -0.81 3.38
N ARG A 820 -26.75 0.30 2.77
CA ARG A 820 -26.41 1.63 3.26
C ARG A 820 -26.96 1.88 4.66
N ALA A 821 -28.24 1.56 4.91
CA ALA A 821 -28.86 1.72 6.22
C ALA A 821 -28.14 0.87 7.30
N TRP A 822 -27.72 -0.35 6.96
CA TRP A 822 -26.89 -1.17 7.85
C TRP A 822 -25.51 -0.55 8.08
N ARG A 823 -24.84 -0.04 7.04
CA ARG A 823 -23.54 0.63 7.16
C ARG A 823 -23.59 1.86 8.04
N GLU A 824 -24.57 2.74 7.83
CA GLU A 824 -24.74 3.96 8.62
C GLU A 824 -25.02 3.63 10.10
N THR A 825 -25.82 2.60 10.36
CA THR A 825 -26.06 2.13 11.72
C THR A 825 -24.81 1.49 12.33
N TRP A 826 -24.07 0.68 11.57
CA TRP A 826 -22.79 0.09 11.97
C TRP A 826 -21.74 1.15 12.33
N GLU A 827 -21.75 2.27 11.62
CA GLU A 827 -20.88 3.41 11.90
C GLU A 827 -21.28 4.12 13.20
N ARG A 828 -22.58 4.38 13.39
CA ARG A 828 -23.11 5.00 14.61
C ARG A 828 -22.89 4.13 15.86
N GLU A 829 -23.05 2.81 15.73
CA GLU A 829 -22.92 1.86 16.84
C GLU A 829 -21.49 1.37 17.07
N ARG A 830 -20.47 1.98 16.45
CA ARG A 830 -19.06 1.55 16.54
C ARG A 830 -18.61 1.32 17.98
N ALA A 831 -18.93 2.22 18.91
CA ALA A 831 -18.55 2.08 20.32
C ALA A 831 -19.19 0.85 20.98
N ALA A 832 -20.47 0.61 20.72
CA ALA A 832 -21.19 -0.56 21.24
C ALA A 832 -20.62 -1.86 20.66
N ILE A 833 -20.35 -1.90 19.36
CA ILE A 833 -19.74 -3.06 18.68
C ILE A 833 -18.38 -3.38 19.29
N LEU A 834 -17.48 -2.40 19.43
CA LEU A 834 -16.15 -2.65 20.03
C LEU A 834 -16.25 -3.12 21.49
N SER A 835 -17.28 -2.68 22.23
CA SER A 835 -17.53 -3.12 23.61
C SER A 835 -17.95 -4.60 23.73
N LEU A 836 -18.46 -5.21 22.65
CA LEU A 836 -18.73 -6.64 22.58
C LEU A 836 -17.45 -7.49 22.41
N GLY A 837 -16.28 -6.86 22.28
CA GLY A 837 -14.98 -7.53 22.17
C GLY A 837 -14.44 -7.68 20.74
N TYR A 838 -15.11 -7.12 19.72
CA TYR A 838 -14.58 -7.12 18.36
C TYR A 838 -13.42 -6.15 18.19
N SER A 839 -12.47 -6.52 17.33
CA SER A 839 -11.35 -5.65 16.98
C SER A 839 -11.76 -4.56 15.99
N GLU A 840 -10.97 -3.47 15.95
CA GLU A 840 -11.09 -2.41 14.94
C GLU A 840 -11.07 -2.98 13.51
N ARG A 841 -10.21 -3.99 13.27
CA ARG A 841 -10.10 -4.67 12.00
C ARG A 841 -11.40 -5.38 11.61
N TYR A 842 -12.08 -6.00 12.58
CA TYR A 842 -13.38 -6.64 12.36
C TYR A 842 -14.48 -5.60 12.08
N TRP A 843 -14.47 -4.48 12.80
CA TRP A 843 -15.38 -3.38 12.52
C TRP A 843 -15.19 -2.83 11.09
N ARG A 844 -13.93 -2.63 10.66
CA ARG A 844 -13.60 -2.24 9.28
C ARG A 844 -14.04 -3.28 8.25
N LYS A 845 -13.93 -4.58 8.58
CA LYS A 845 -14.37 -5.67 7.70
C LYS A 845 -15.85 -5.53 7.32
N PHE A 846 -16.73 -5.34 8.30
CA PHE A 846 -18.17 -5.17 8.06
C PHE A 846 -18.50 -3.85 7.37
N ARG A 847 -17.82 -2.75 7.74
CA ARG A 847 -17.96 -1.47 7.03
C ARG A 847 -17.62 -1.60 5.54
N PHE A 848 -16.52 -2.28 5.21
CA PHE A 848 -16.12 -2.54 3.82
C PHE A 848 -17.10 -3.46 3.11
N TYR A 849 -17.52 -4.54 3.77
CA TYR A 849 -18.52 -5.47 3.23
C TYR A 849 -19.81 -4.76 2.81
N PHE A 850 -20.40 -3.95 3.69
CA PHE A 850 -21.64 -3.24 3.36
C PHE A 850 -21.45 -2.29 2.19
N ALA A 851 -20.38 -1.48 2.19
CA ALA A 851 -20.10 -0.54 1.09
C ALA A 851 -19.77 -1.26 -0.24
N TYR A 852 -19.11 -2.41 -0.17
CA TYR A 852 -18.75 -3.24 -1.33
C TYR A 852 -19.99 -3.81 -2.01
N CYS A 853 -20.89 -4.42 -1.23
CA CYS A 853 -22.14 -4.95 -1.76
C CYS A 853 -23.10 -3.82 -2.19
N GLU A 854 -23.16 -2.71 -1.45
CA GLU A 854 -23.94 -1.51 -1.81
C GLU A 854 -23.58 -1.05 -3.23
N ALA A 855 -22.28 -0.85 -3.49
CA ALA A 855 -21.79 -0.44 -4.80
C ALA A 855 -22.10 -1.47 -5.91
N ALA A 856 -22.03 -2.76 -5.60
CA ALA A 856 -22.30 -3.83 -6.55
C ALA A 856 -23.78 -3.88 -6.98
N PHE A 857 -24.73 -3.73 -6.04
CA PHE A 857 -26.15 -3.66 -6.36
C PHE A 857 -26.53 -2.34 -7.06
N ASP A 858 -25.98 -1.20 -6.62
CA ASP A 858 -26.27 0.11 -7.22
C ASP A 858 -25.87 0.20 -8.70
N ALA A 859 -24.78 -0.48 -9.05
CA ALA A 859 -24.26 -0.58 -10.41
C ALA A 859 -24.92 -1.70 -11.23
N LYS A 860 -25.85 -2.47 -10.65
CA LYS A 860 -26.37 -3.73 -11.23
C LYS A 860 -25.24 -4.67 -11.67
N TYR A 861 -24.15 -4.64 -10.90
CA TYR A 861 -23.09 -5.62 -11.04
C TYR A 861 -23.63 -6.96 -10.54
N ILE A 862 -24.35 -7.00 -9.43
CA ILE A 862 -25.14 -8.16 -9.01
C ILE A 862 -26.61 -7.77 -8.90
N HIS A 863 -27.48 -8.78 -8.96
CA HIS A 863 -28.95 -8.63 -8.86
C HIS A 863 -29.47 -9.33 -7.62
N ASN A 864 -30.72 -9.04 -7.23
CA ASN A 864 -31.44 -9.85 -6.25
C ASN A 864 -32.84 -10.10 -6.78
N PHE A 865 -33.14 -11.34 -7.16
CA PHE A 865 -34.40 -11.69 -7.80
C PHE A 865 -35.35 -12.36 -6.82
N GLN A 866 -36.62 -11.99 -6.84
CA GLN A 866 -37.71 -12.82 -6.34
C GLN A 866 -38.30 -13.60 -7.52
N ILE A 867 -38.31 -14.93 -7.43
CA ILE A 867 -38.64 -15.83 -8.54
C ILE A 867 -39.72 -16.80 -8.10
N ARG A 868 -40.84 -16.85 -8.84
CA ARG A 868 -41.91 -17.84 -8.64
C ARG A 868 -41.70 -19.00 -9.60
N TRP A 869 -41.68 -20.20 -9.05
CA TRP A 869 -41.60 -21.46 -9.75
C TRP A 869 -42.90 -22.23 -9.56
N ALA A 870 -43.49 -22.75 -10.63
CA ALA A 870 -44.65 -23.63 -10.55
C ALA A 870 -44.25 -25.07 -10.90
N LYS A 871 -44.81 -26.02 -10.15
CA LYS A 871 -44.66 -27.45 -10.42
C LYS A 871 -45.80 -27.93 -11.30
N ALA A 872 -45.47 -28.60 -12.41
CA ALA A 872 -46.47 -29.16 -13.31
C ALA A 872 -47.45 -30.12 -12.59
N THR A 873 -48.72 -30.11 -12.98
CA THR A 873 -49.78 -30.97 -12.42
C THR A 873 -49.71 -32.41 -12.95
N ASP A 874 -49.19 -32.60 -14.16
CA ASP A 874 -49.02 -33.89 -14.82
C ASP A 874 -47.56 -34.09 -15.22
N HIS A 875 -46.94 -35.16 -14.73
CA HIS A 875 -45.74 -35.71 -15.36
C HIS A 875 -45.98 -37.20 -15.64
N PRO A 876 -46.20 -37.60 -16.92
CA PRO A 876 -45.89 -38.96 -17.29
C PRO A 876 -44.38 -39.16 -17.09
N ALA A 877 -44.00 -40.32 -16.56
CA ALA A 877 -42.61 -40.72 -16.39
C ALA A 877 -41.86 -40.48 -17.71
N ALA A 878 -40.80 -39.67 -17.67
CA ALA A 878 -39.94 -39.46 -18.82
C ALA A 878 -39.27 -40.81 -19.17
N ASP A 879 -39.60 -41.33 -20.35
CA ASP A 879 -38.91 -42.43 -21.00
C ASP A 879 -37.41 -42.05 -21.13
N PRO A 880 -36.45 -42.95 -20.85
CA PRO A 880 -35.04 -42.63 -20.97
C PRO A 880 -34.72 -42.38 -22.45
N LEU A 881 -34.56 -41.10 -22.81
CA LEU A 881 -34.18 -40.73 -24.17
C LEU A 881 -32.86 -41.41 -24.55
N GLN A 882 -32.95 -42.23 -25.59
CA GLN A 882 -31.82 -42.71 -26.35
C GLN A 882 -30.98 -41.52 -26.87
N PRO A 883 -29.65 -41.68 -26.99
CA PRO A 883 -28.79 -40.62 -27.50
C PRO A 883 -29.12 -40.36 -28.97
N SER A 884 -29.79 -39.25 -29.25
CA SER A 884 -30.03 -38.78 -30.61
C SER A 884 -28.72 -38.31 -31.23
N SER A 885 -28.29 -39.05 -32.25
CA SER A 885 -27.50 -38.65 -33.41
C SER A 885 -26.68 -37.35 -33.27
N SER A 886 -25.36 -37.55 -33.24
CA SER A 886 -24.31 -36.65 -33.72
C SER A 886 -24.79 -35.59 -34.72
N GLN A 887 -25.11 -34.39 -34.23
CA GLN A 887 -25.01 -33.18 -35.03
C GLN A 887 -23.61 -32.64 -34.86
N GLU A 888 -22.87 -32.70 -35.97
CA GLU A 888 -21.54 -32.15 -36.13
C GLU A 888 -21.54 -30.66 -35.78
N LEU A 889 -20.84 -30.33 -34.69
CA LEU A 889 -20.37 -28.97 -34.46
C LEU A 889 -19.53 -28.52 -35.67
N PRO A 890 -19.65 -27.26 -36.15
CA PRO A 890 -18.87 -26.75 -37.26
C PRO A 890 -17.37 -26.94 -37.02
N LYS A 891 -16.77 -27.88 -37.74
CA LYS A 891 -15.32 -28.13 -37.78
C LYS A 891 -14.62 -27.10 -38.67
N HIS A 892 -14.70 -25.81 -38.40
CA HIS A 892 -13.78 -24.82 -38.99
C HIS A 892 -13.60 -23.62 -38.07
N VAL A 893 -12.61 -23.72 -37.17
CA VAL A 893 -11.34 -22.97 -37.12
C VAL A 893 -10.82 -23.17 -35.69
N VAL A 894 -10.27 -24.37 -35.43
CA VAL A 894 -9.33 -24.54 -34.32
C VAL A 894 -7.98 -24.00 -34.83
N ALA A 895 -7.83 -22.68 -34.82
CA ALA A 895 -6.51 -22.06 -34.84
C ALA A 895 -5.90 -22.25 -33.44
N LYS A 896 -5.39 -23.45 -33.19
CA LYS A 896 -4.64 -23.79 -31.99
C LYS A 896 -3.33 -22.99 -32.00
N ALA A 897 -3.23 -22.10 -31.02
CA ALA A 897 -2.01 -21.53 -30.46
C ALA A 897 -1.21 -20.58 -31.38
N ALA A 898 -1.60 -19.32 -31.36
CA ALA A 898 -0.64 -18.22 -31.39
C ALA A 898 -0.59 -17.55 -30.00
N ALA A 899 0.44 -17.89 -29.24
CA ALA A 899 1.08 -16.96 -28.33
C ALA A 899 2.57 -17.36 -28.26
N PRO A 900 3.53 -16.40 -28.18
CA PRO A 900 3.34 -14.96 -28.44
C PRO A 900 4.56 -14.18 -28.97
N ALA A 901 4.31 -12.96 -29.46
CA ALA A 901 5.23 -11.83 -29.28
C ALA A 901 5.25 -11.52 -27.77
N ASP A 902 6.15 -12.17 -27.04
CA ASP A 902 5.92 -12.66 -25.69
C ASP A 902 6.35 -11.73 -24.53
N PRO A 903 5.42 -11.23 -23.71
CA PRO A 903 5.72 -10.55 -22.43
C PRO A 903 6.43 -11.45 -21.40
N VAL A 904 6.30 -12.79 -21.48
CA VAL A 904 6.95 -13.77 -20.60
C VAL A 904 8.46 -13.86 -20.88
N THR A 905 8.89 -13.65 -22.13
CA THR A 905 10.30 -13.45 -22.51
C THR A 905 10.91 -12.20 -21.86
N GLN A 906 10.13 -11.12 -21.76
CA GLN A 906 10.55 -9.87 -21.13
C GLN A 906 10.53 -9.95 -19.59
N VAL A 907 9.59 -10.71 -19.02
CA VAL A 907 9.50 -11.01 -17.59
C VAL A 907 10.59 -12.00 -17.15
N LEU A 908 10.96 -13.00 -17.96
CA LEU A 908 12.03 -13.94 -17.67
C LEU A 908 13.43 -13.29 -17.80
N LEU A 909 13.64 -12.32 -18.70
CA LEU A 909 14.85 -11.46 -18.73
C LEU A 909 14.95 -10.56 -17.49
N ALA A 910 13.84 -9.97 -17.05
CA ALA A 910 13.82 -9.15 -15.83
C ALA A 910 14.03 -10.00 -14.56
N ILE A 911 13.45 -11.19 -14.48
CA ILE A 911 13.66 -12.17 -13.39
C ILE A 911 15.08 -12.75 -13.42
N TYR A 912 15.70 -12.91 -14.59
CA TYR A 912 17.12 -13.29 -14.77
C TYR A 912 18.09 -12.18 -14.29
N PHE A 913 17.88 -10.90 -14.64
CA PHE A 913 18.69 -9.77 -14.14
C PHE A 913 18.45 -9.44 -12.66
N PHE A 914 17.28 -9.78 -12.13
CA PHE A 914 16.90 -9.56 -10.73
C PHE A 914 17.42 -10.67 -9.78
N LEU A 915 17.32 -11.95 -10.15
CA LEU A 915 17.85 -13.07 -9.34
C LEU A 915 19.38 -13.18 -9.40
N ALA A 916 20.01 -12.83 -10.53
CA ALA A 916 21.46 -12.62 -10.59
C ALA A 916 21.92 -11.38 -9.82
N GLY A 917 21.04 -10.41 -9.54
CA GLY A 917 21.35 -9.26 -8.67
C GLY A 917 21.20 -9.57 -7.17
N CYS A 918 20.26 -10.44 -6.79
CA CYS A 918 19.94 -10.72 -5.39
C CYS A 918 20.80 -11.84 -4.73
N VAL A 919 21.42 -12.73 -5.50
CA VAL A 919 22.27 -13.83 -4.98
C VAL A 919 23.77 -13.46 -4.93
N VAL A 920 24.15 -12.34 -5.55
CA VAL A 920 25.52 -11.98 -5.96
C VAL A 920 26.13 -10.79 -5.20
N SER A 921 25.31 -10.07 -4.44
CA SER A 921 25.54 -8.68 -3.98
C SER A 921 26.79 -8.40 -3.13
N GLN A 922 27.70 -9.37 -2.95
CA GLN A 922 28.95 -9.19 -2.22
C GLN A 922 30.23 -9.48 -3.05
N SER A 923 30.15 -10.01 -4.29
CA SER A 923 31.36 -10.33 -5.09
C SER A 923 31.48 -9.52 -6.39
N ARG A 924 32.66 -8.89 -6.58
CA ARG A 924 32.98 -8.02 -7.72
C ARG A 924 33.10 -8.78 -9.07
N MET A 925 33.20 -10.12 -9.09
CA MET A 925 33.38 -10.88 -10.33
C MET A 925 32.09 -11.11 -11.14
N LEU A 926 30.92 -10.94 -10.54
CA LEU A 926 29.65 -11.31 -11.17
C LEU A 926 29.15 -10.29 -12.22
N TRP A 927 29.84 -9.15 -12.36
CA TRP A 927 29.70 -8.23 -13.50
C TRP A 927 30.16 -8.84 -14.83
N VAL A 928 30.93 -9.93 -14.81
CA VAL A 928 31.39 -10.64 -16.02
C VAL A 928 30.24 -11.37 -16.71
N MET A 929 29.18 -11.76 -15.99
CA MET A 929 28.08 -12.56 -16.54
C MET A 929 27.26 -11.81 -17.62
N PRO A 930 26.77 -10.57 -17.39
CA PRO A 930 26.10 -9.81 -18.45
C PRO A 930 27.00 -9.50 -19.65
N ALA A 931 28.29 -9.23 -19.41
CA ALA A 931 29.26 -8.98 -20.47
C ALA A 931 29.49 -10.23 -21.32
N ALA A 932 29.61 -11.40 -20.70
CA ALA A 932 29.71 -12.68 -21.40
C ALA A 932 28.46 -12.95 -22.25
N SER A 933 27.25 -12.72 -21.72
CA SER A 933 26.01 -12.86 -22.49
C SER A 933 25.96 -11.95 -23.72
N ALA A 934 26.44 -10.70 -23.60
CA ALA A 934 26.54 -9.77 -24.72
C ALA A 934 27.57 -10.25 -25.77
N VAL A 935 28.72 -10.77 -25.31
CA VAL A 935 29.74 -11.35 -26.20
C VAL A 935 29.19 -12.56 -26.97
N PHE A 936 28.43 -13.46 -26.32
CA PHE A 936 27.80 -14.59 -27.00
C PHE A 936 26.75 -14.15 -28.03
N ALA A 937 26.03 -13.05 -27.78
CA ALA A 937 25.15 -12.45 -28.78
C ALA A 937 25.92 -11.97 -30.03
N CYS A 938 27.07 -11.33 -29.83
CA CYS A 938 27.95 -10.91 -30.93
C CYS A 938 28.52 -12.12 -31.69
N ILE A 939 29.00 -13.15 -30.98
CA ILE A 939 29.52 -14.38 -31.58
C ILE A 939 28.43 -15.05 -32.43
N LEU A 940 27.19 -15.12 -31.94
CA LEU A 940 26.08 -15.69 -32.70
C LEU A 940 25.81 -14.92 -34.00
N ALA A 941 25.87 -13.58 -33.95
CA ALA A 941 25.73 -12.75 -35.15
C ALA A 941 26.88 -13.00 -36.15
N CYS A 942 28.12 -13.11 -35.66
CA CYS A 942 29.29 -13.44 -36.48
C CYS A 942 29.18 -14.84 -37.10
N VAL A 943 28.75 -15.85 -36.32
CA VAL A 943 28.54 -17.22 -36.81
C VAL A 943 27.43 -17.26 -37.86
N SER A 944 26.37 -16.47 -37.68
CA SER A 944 25.30 -16.35 -38.67
C SER A 944 25.80 -15.72 -39.98
N ALA A 945 26.55 -14.63 -39.89
CA ALA A 945 27.15 -13.98 -41.06
C ALA A 945 28.16 -14.90 -41.77
N ALA A 946 29.07 -15.53 -41.02
CA ALA A 946 30.05 -16.47 -41.55
C ALA A 946 29.38 -17.71 -42.16
N SER A 947 28.33 -18.26 -41.52
CA SER A 947 27.62 -19.43 -42.03
C SER A 947 26.87 -19.13 -43.32
N THR A 948 26.33 -17.92 -43.45
CA THR A 948 25.68 -17.43 -44.68
C THR A 948 26.67 -17.37 -45.85
N LEU A 949 27.91 -16.96 -45.57
CA LEU A 949 28.97 -16.84 -46.57
C LEU A 949 29.59 -18.19 -46.94
N LEU A 950 29.86 -19.04 -45.95
CA LEU A 950 30.71 -20.23 -46.10
C LEU A 950 29.94 -21.52 -46.39
N PHE A 951 28.66 -21.62 -46.01
CA PHE A 951 27.89 -22.86 -46.13
C PHE A 951 26.65 -22.66 -47.00
N SER A 952 26.66 -23.24 -48.21
CA SER A 952 25.47 -23.27 -49.08
C SER A 952 24.30 -24.01 -48.41
N SER A 953 24.56 -25.09 -47.67
CA SER A 953 23.55 -25.85 -46.93
C SER A 953 22.86 -25.05 -45.82
N TYR A 954 23.52 -24.05 -45.24
CA TYR A 954 22.90 -23.16 -44.24
C TYR A 954 21.86 -22.23 -44.89
N ARG A 955 22.16 -21.70 -46.08
CA ARG A 955 21.23 -20.84 -46.83
C ARG A 955 19.95 -21.57 -47.25
N SER A 956 20.01 -22.89 -47.41
CA SER A 956 18.84 -23.73 -47.70
C SER A 956 17.99 -24.10 -46.48
N LEU A 957 18.42 -23.78 -45.25
CA LEU A 957 17.62 -24.02 -44.04
C LEU A 957 16.51 -22.99 -43.91
N SER A 958 15.39 -23.38 -43.29
CA SER A 958 14.35 -22.43 -42.86
C SER A 958 14.91 -21.43 -41.84
N ALA A 959 14.25 -20.29 -41.63
CA ALA A 959 14.66 -19.32 -40.61
C ALA A 959 14.82 -19.96 -39.22
N GLU A 960 13.95 -20.93 -38.88
CA GLU A 960 14.08 -21.73 -37.66
C GLU A 960 15.32 -22.65 -37.69
N GLY A 961 15.55 -23.34 -38.81
CA GLY A 961 16.73 -24.19 -38.99
C GLY A 961 18.05 -23.43 -38.95
N GLN A 962 18.07 -22.20 -39.49
CA GLN A 962 19.21 -21.29 -39.42
C GLN A 962 19.49 -20.85 -37.98
N ALA A 963 18.45 -20.49 -37.22
CA ALA A 963 18.59 -20.15 -35.80
C ALA A 963 19.13 -21.33 -34.97
N TRP A 964 18.64 -22.55 -35.22
CA TRP A 964 19.15 -23.76 -34.59
C TRP A 964 20.61 -24.04 -34.97
N TRP A 965 20.95 -23.93 -36.26
CA TRP A 965 22.32 -24.10 -36.73
C TRP A 965 23.29 -23.15 -36.03
N CYS A 966 23.00 -21.85 -36.00
CA CYS A 966 23.89 -20.88 -35.36
C CYS A 966 24.01 -21.14 -33.86
N THR A 967 22.91 -21.46 -33.18
CA THR A 967 22.90 -21.74 -31.73
C THR A 967 23.72 -22.99 -31.41
N ASP A 968 23.55 -24.05 -32.20
CA ASP A 968 24.28 -25.31 -32.07
C ASP A 968 25.77 -25.12 -32.39
N VAL A 969 26.15 -24.33 -33.39
CA VAL A 969 27.56 -24.03 -33.69
C VAL A 969 28.23 -23.26 -32.55
N VAL A 970 27.57 -22.24 -31.99
CA VAL A 970 28.11 -21.48 -30.84
C VAL A 970 28.25 -22.39 -29.61
N HIS A 971 27.26 -23.25 -29.36
CA HIS A 971 27.31 -24.21 -28.26
C HIS A 971 28.43 -25.24 -28.45
N LEU A 972 28.62 -25.75 -29.66
CA LEU A 972 29.69 -26.68 -29.99
C LEU A 972 31.08 -26.09 -29.67
N VAL A 973 31.32 -24.84 -30.10
CA VAL A 973 32.58 -24.13 -29.86
C VAL A 973 32.78 -23.89 -28.36
N TYR A 974 31.73 -23.44 -27.67
CA TYR A 974 31.78 -23.19 -26.23
C TYR A 974 32.08 -24.47 -25.42
N SER A 975 31.36 -25.56 -25.68
CA SER A 975 31.55 -26.84 -24.98
C SER A 975 32.94 -27.41 -25.21
N ALA A 976 33.49 -27.28 -26.43
CA ALA A 976 34.84 -27.74 -26.75
C ALA A 976 35.92 -26.93 -26.00
N LEU A 977 35.81 -25.60 -25.98
CA LEU A 977 36.77 -24.72 -25.30
C LEU A 977 36.69 -24.86 -23.77
N SER A 978 35.48 -24.93 -23.23
CA SER A 978 35.24 -25.07 -21.79
C SER A 978 35.76 -26.40 -21.28
N PHE A 979 35.52 -27.49 -22.02
CA PHE A 979 36.10 -28.79 -21.71
C PHE A 979 37.63 -28.77 -21.75
N ALA A 980 38.24 -28.21 -22.81
CA ALA A 980 39.69 -28.17 -22.93
C ALA A 980 40.36 -27.37 -21.80
N ALA A 981 39.76 -26.24 -21.42
CA ALA A 981 40.23 -25.44 -20.29
C ALA A 981 40.11 -26.18 -18.95
N ALA A 982 38.97 -26.86 -18.72
CA ALA A 982 38.76 -27.64 -17.51
C ALA A 982 39.67 -28.87 -17.43
N ALA A 983 39.85 -29.60 -18.53
CA ALA A 983 40.74 -30.75 -18.60
C ALA A 983 42.20 -30.35 -18.34
N ALA A 984 42.66 -29.22 -18.90
CA ALA A 984 43.99 -28.68 -18.63
C ALA A 984 44.16 -28.27 -17.15
N TYR A 985 43.13 -27.72 -16.52
CA TYR A 985 43.14 -27.36 -15.10
C TYR A 985 43.20 -28.60 -14.20
N VAL A 986 42.33 -29.60 -14.44
CA VAL A 986 42.29 -30.84 -13.67
C VAL A 986 43.57 -31.67 -13.84
N ALA A 987 44.16 -31.68 -15.04
CA ALA A 987 45.45 -32.33 -15.27
C ALA A 987 46.59 -31.73 -14.43
N ARG A 988 46.54 -30.41 -14.17
CA ARG A 988 47.50 -29.71 -13.30
C ARG A 988 47.15 -29.80 -11.82
N HIS A 989 45.88 -30.03 -11.49
CA HIS A 989 45.36 -30.10 -10.12
C HIS A 989 44.40 -31.30 -9.96
N PRO A 990 44.89 -32.54 -9.91
CA PRO A 990 44.04 -33.73 -9.87
C PRO A 990 43.10 -33.79 -8.65
N ALA A 991 43.51 -33.19 -7.52
CA ALA A 991 42.71 -33.08 -6.30
C ALA A 991 41.47 -32.19 -6.47
N ALA A 992 41.38 -31.41 -7.56
CA ALA A 992 40.22 -30.59 -7.89
C ALA A 992 38.98 -31.41 -8.28
N LEU A 993 39.00 -32.73 -8.24
CA LEU A 993 37.80 -33.57 -8.37
C LEU A 993 37.35 -34.21 -7.04
N SER A 994 38.09 -33.97 -5.95
CA SER A 994 37.76 -34.50 -4.63
C SER A 994 36.73 -33.61 -3.93
N VAL A 995 35.67 -34.22 -3.40
CA VAL A 995 34.62 -33.52 -2.65
C VAL A 995 35.22 -32.80 -1.42
N GLY A 996 34.85 -31.54 -1.19
CA GLY A 996 35.35 -30.72 -0.08
C GLY A 996 36.75 -30.14 -0.25
N TRP A 997 37.40 -30.31 -1.41
CA TRP A 997 38.72 -29.71 -1.68
C TRP A 997 38.60 -28.21 -2.00
N THR A 998 39.32 -27.37 -1.25
CA THR A 998 39.44 -25.92 -1.50
C THR A 998 40.84 -25.58 -2.02
N PRO A 999 40.97 -24.78 -3.10
CA PRO A 999 42.28 -24.36 -3.59
C PRO A 999 42.98 -23.46 -2.56
N SER A 1000 44.29 -23.60 -2.41
CA SER A 1000 45.09 -22.62 -1.66
C SER A 1000 45.05 -21.24 -2.34
N ALA A 1001 45.36 -20.16 -1.62
CA ALA A 1001 45.36 -18.80 -2.19
C ALA A 1001 46.26 -18.64 -3.43
N ALA A 1002 47.31 -19.46 -3.58
CA ALA A 1002 48.17 -19.49 -4.77
C ALA A 1002 47.57 -20.30 -5.94
N GLN A 1003 46.62 -21.18 -5.67
CA GLN A 1003 45.88 -22.00 -6.65
C GLN A 1003 44.52 -21.36 -7.03
N ALA A 1004 44.02 -20.41 -6.25
CA ALA A 1004 42.86 -19.56 -6.52
C ALA A 1004 43.21 -18.48 -7.58
N GLY A 1005 43.58 -18.92 -8.78
CA GLY A 1005 43.79 -18.03 -9.92
C GLY A 1005 42.47 -17.49 -10.50
N LEU A 1006 42.56 -16.46 -11.36
CA LEU A 1006 41.39 -15.82 -12.00
C LEU A 1006 40.62 -16.77 -12.97
N LEU A 1007 41.27 -17.84 -13.43
CA LEU A 1007 40.80 -18.65 -14.56
C LEU A 1007 39.55 -19.51 -14.24
N PRO A 1008 39.47 -20.24 -13.11
CA PRO A 1008 38.25 -20.95 -12.72
C PRO A 1008 37.05 -20.01 -12.57
N ASP A 1009 37.21 -18.89 -11.88
CA ASP A 1009 36.11 -17.93 -11.66
C ASP A 1009 35.64 -17.30 -12.97
N LEU A 1010 36.57 -17.02 -13.89
CA LEU A 1010 36.24 -16.53 -15.23
C LEU A 1010 35.47 -17.57 -16.05
N LEU A 1011 35.88 -18.84 -16.01
CA LEU A 1011 35.18 -19.92 -16.70
C LEU A 1011 33.74 -20.04 -16.20
N VAL A 1012 33.53 -19.99 -14.90
CA VAL A 1012 32.20 -20.09 -14.25
C VAL A 1012 31.29 -18.93 -14.61
N CYS A 1013 31.80 -17.70 -14.53
CA CYS A 1013 31.04 -16.52 -14.91
C CYS A 1013 30.69 -16.54 -16.40
N THR A 1014 31.61 -17.03 -17.24
CA THR A 1014 31.38 -17.18 -18.69
C THR A 1014 30.36 -18.27 -18.99
N SER A 1015 30.37 -19.39 -18.25
CA SER A 1015 29.34 -20.45 -18.31
C SER A 1015 27.96 -19.94 -17.94
N ALA A 1016 27.85 -19.23 -16.82
CA ALA A 1016 26.59 -18.66 -16.36
C ALA A 1016 26.03 -17.67 -17.39
N GLY A 1017 26.90 -16.84 -17.98
CA GLY A 1017 26.54 -15.93 -19.07
C GLY A 1017 26.11 -16.66 -20.36
N PHE A 1018 26.77 -17.77 -20.71
CA PHE A 1018 26.42 -18.62 -21.85
C PHE A 1018 25.05 -19.28 -21.69
N PHE A 1019 24.78 -19.91 -20.54
CA PHE A 1019 23.50 -20.59 -20.30
C PHE A 1019 22.34 -19.61 -20.17
N GLY A 1020 22.58 -18.42 -19.62
CA GLY A 1020 21.60 -17.33 -19.68
C GLY A 1020 21.28 -16.88 -21.09
N PHE A 1021 22.30 -16.79 -21.94
CA PHE A 1021 22.11 -16.48 -23.35
C PHE A 1021 21.35 -17.59 -24.11
N GLN A 1022 21.61 -18.86 -23.83
CA GLN A 1022 20.87 -20.00 -24.40
C GLN A 1022 19.40 -19.98 -23.99
N LEU A 1023 19.14 -19.75 -22.70
CA LEU A 1023 17.80 -19.58 -22.16
C LEU A 1023 17.07 -18.43 -22.87
N TRP A 1024 17.73 -17.28 -23.01
CA TRP A 1024 17.20 -16.13 -23.75
C TRP A 1024 16.90 -16.46 -25.22
N THR A 1025 17.77 -17.19 -25.90
CA THR A 1025 17.63 -17.52 -27.33
C THR A 1025 16.46 -18.46 -27.58
N LEU A 1026 16.30 -19.49 -26.75
CA LEU A 1026 15.15 -20.43 -26.81
C LEU A 1026 13.82 -19.72 -26.63
N VAL A 1027 13.81 -18.78 -25.68
CA VAL A 1027 12.66 -17.98 -25.29
C VAL A 1027 12.32 -16.96 -26.41
N ARG A 1028 13.32 -16.22 -26.91
CA ARG A 1028 13.18 -15.23 -27.99
C ARG A 1028 12.66 -15.82 -29.30
N ASN A 1029 13.15 -16.99 -29.70
CA ASN A 1029 12.81 -17.59 -30.98
C ASN A 1029 11.46 -18.34 -30.97
N ARG A 1030 10.66 -18.22 -29.89
CA ARG A 1030 9.35 -18.86 -29.71
C ARG A 1030 9.36 -20.38 -29.89
N LEU A 1031 10.49 -21.02 -29.57
CA LEU A 1031 10.70 -22.47 -29.71
C LEU A 1031 10.05 -23.29 -28.57
N PHE A 1032 9.16 -22.67 -27.78
CA PHE A 1032 8.52 -23.23 -26.59
C PHE A 1032 7.70 -24.50 -26.84
N LYS A 1033 7.12 -24.65 -28.04
CA LYS A 1033 6.23 -25.80 -28.35
C LYS A 1033 6.96 -27.15 -28.34
N ARG A 1034 8.31 -27.19 -28.31
CA ARG A 1034 9.08 -28.45 -28.39
C ARG A 1034 9.94 -28.80 -27.16
N SER A 1035 10.19 -27.93 -26.18
CA SER A 1035 11.16 -28.28 -25.10
C SER A 1035 11.07 -27.48 -23.79
N TYR A 1036 9.95 -27.53 -23.07
CA TYR A 1036 9.85 -27.02 -21.68
C TYR A 1036 10.98 -27.52 -20.77
N LEU A 1037 11.41 -28.77 -20.97
CA LEU A 1037 12.48 -29.42 -20.21
C LEU A 1037 13.85 -28.74 -20.43
N ALA A 1038 14.08 -28.12 -21.59
CA ALA A 1038 15.32 -27.39 -21.88
C ALA A 1038 15.38 -26.04 -21.15
N ILE A 1039 14.24 -25.35 -21.02
CA ILE A 1039 14.13 -24.09 -20.26
C ILE A 1039 14.42 -24.35 -18.78
N ILE A 1040 13.85 -25.43 -18.23
CA ILE A 1040 14.11 -25.87 -16.85
C ILE A 1040 15.59 -26.22 -16.69
N HIS A 1041 16.17 -26.97 -17.62
CA HIS A 1041 17.57 -27.37 -17.60
C HIS A 1041 18.54 -26.18 -17.57
N PHE A 1042 18.39 -25.21 -18.50
CA PHE A 1042 19.28 -24.05 -18.55
C PHE A 1042 19.10 -23.09 -17.37
N SER A 1043 17.89 -22.99 -16.82
CA SER A 1043 17.63 -22.19 -15.61
C SER A 1043 18.32 -22.80 -14.37
N LEU A 1044 18.33 -24.13 -14.25
CA LEU A 1044 18.99 -24.83 -13.14
C LEU A 1044 20.52 -24.70 -13.21
N LEU A 1045 21.11 -24.87 -14.40
CA LEU A 1045 22.55 -24.70 -14.59
C LEU A 1045 22.99 -23.28 -14.22
N LEU A 1046 22.25 -22.26 -14.65
CA LEU A 1046 22.51 -20.87 -14.30
C LEU A 1046 22.60 -20.64 -12.78
N VAL A 1047 21.65 -21.19 -12.01
CA VAL A 1047 21.62 -21.04 -10.55
C VAL A 1047 22.84 -21.71 -9.92
N LEU A 1048 23.21 -22.90 -10.39
CA LEU A 1048 24.38 -23.63 -9.90
C LEU A 1048 25.69 -22.87 -10.18
N PHE A 1049 25.89 -22.36 -11.39
CA PHE A 1049 27.07 -21.57 -11.74
C PHE A 1049 27.12 -20.23 -10.99
N GLY A 1050 25.97 -19.56 -10.80
CA GLY A 1050 25.88 -18.32 -10.03
C GLY A 1050 26.21 -18.52 -8.53
N ALA A 1051 25.73 -19.62 -7.94
CA ALA A 1051 26.04 -19.98 -6.56
C ALA A 1051 27.53 -20.26 -6.38
N ALA A 1052 28.13 -21.06 -7.28
CA ALA A 1052 29.55 -21.39 -7.24
C ALA A 1052 30.47 -20.16 -7.42
N ALA A 1053 30.10 -19.21 -8.29
CA ALA A 1053 30.83 -17.95 -8.47
C ALA A 1053 30.78 -17.02 -7.24
N SER A 1054 29.70 -17.10 -6.44
CA SER A 1054 29.54 -16.21 -5.28
C SER A 1054 30.45 -16.55 -4.08
N LYS A 1055 30.87 -17.82 -3.95
CA LYS A 1055 31.60 -18.29 -2.75
C LYS A 1055 33.02 -18.80 -2.99
N ALA A 1056 33.50 -18.92 -4.23
CA ALA A 1056 34.88 -19.29 -4.60
C ALA A 1056 35.47 -20.57 -3.97
N GLN A 1057 34.68 -21.35 -3.21
CA GLN A 1057 35.15 -22.49 -2.40
C GLN A 1057 34.76 -23.86 -2.96
N HIS A 1058 34.06 -23.94 -4.10
CA HIS A 1058 33.54 -25.19 -4.67
C HIS A 1058 34.21 -25.55 -6.02
N THR A 1059 35.54 -25.46 -6.11
CA THR A 1059 36.31 -25.83 -7.32
C THR A 1059 36.07 -27.26 -7.83
N PRO A 1060 35.76 -28.26 -6.97
CA PRO A 1060 35.36 -29.60 -7.43
C PRO A 1060 34.03 -29.66 -8.16
N LEU A 1061 33.03 -28.91 -7.67
CA LEU A 1061 31.76 -28.70 -8.34
C LEU A 1061 31.98 -28.11 -9.75
N LEU A 1062 32.84 -27.09 -9.83
CA LEU A 1062 33.12 -26.36 -11.06
C LEU A 1062 33.87 -27.19 -12.11
N SER A 1063 34.85 -27.98 -11.67
CA SER A 1063 35.62 -28.86 -12.55
C SER A 1063 34.77 -30.01 -13.09
N ALA A 1064 33.92 -30.60 -12.25
CA ALA A 1064 32.98 -31.63 -12.66
C ALA A 1064 31.93 -31.10 -13.66
N MET A 1065 31.38 -29.90 -13.42
CA MET A 1065 30.42 -29.26 -14.33
C MET A 1065 31.02 -29.00 -15.71
N LEU A 1066 32.21 -28.44 -15.79
CA LEU A 1066 32.82 -28.08 -17.08
C LEU A 1066 33.35 -29.29 -17.86
N LEU A 1067 33.82 -30.34 -17.16
CA LEU A 1067 34.17 -31.60 -17.82
C LEU A 1067 32.96 -32.29 -18.45
N SER A 1068 31.76 -31.99 -17.96
CA SER A 1068 30.51 -32.58 -18.45
C SER A 1068 29.99 -32.04 -19.78
N GLU A 1069 30.68 -31.05 -20.34
CA GLU A 1069 30.37 -30.47 -21.64
C GLU A 1069 30.87 -31.30 -22.83
N LEU A 1070 31.81 -32.23 -22.64
CA LEU A 1070 32.36 -33.02 -23.74
C LEU A 1070 31.30 -33.86 -24.50
N PRO A 1071 30.36 -34.57 -23.85
CA PRO A 1071 29.31 -35.30 -24.54
C PRO A 1071 28.41 -34.37 -25.38
N SER A 1072 28.21 -33.12 -24.96
CA SER A 1072 27.48 -32.11 -25.72
C SER A 1072 28.12 -31.86 -27.08
N VAL A 1073 29.45 -31.89 -27.18
CA VAL A 1073 30.18 -31.72 -28.46
C VAL A 1073 29.72 -32.75 -29.49
N PHE A 1074 29.66 -34.03 -29.11
CA PHE A 1074 29.26 -35.11 -30.03
C PHE A 1074 27.76 -35.06 -30.33
N TYR A 1075 26.93 -34.81 -29.32
CA TYR A 1075 25.48 -34.67 -29.49
C TYR A 1075 25.11 -33.53 -30.45
N ILE A 1076 25.70 -32.35 -30.24
CA ILE A 1076 25.47 -31.16 -31.06
C ILE A 1076 26.01 -31.38 -32.48
N THR A 1077 27.18 -32.02 -32.62
CA THR A 1077 27.71 -32.40 -33.94
C THR A 1077 26.73 -33.31 -34.69
N GLY A 1078 26.10 -34.27 -34.00
CA GLY A 1078 25.06 -35.12 -34.58
C GLY A 1078 23.83 -34.32 -35.02
N ARG A 1079 23.37 -33.36 -34.21
CA ARG A 1079 22.27 -32.45 -34.59
C ARG A 1079 22.59 -31.57 -35.79
N LEU A 1080 23.80 -31.02 -35.87
CA LEU A 1080 24.25 -30.23 -37.02
C LEU A 1080 24.29 -31.07 -38.28
N GLN A 1081 24.75 -32.34 -38.18
CA GLN A 1081 24.69 -33.31 -39.27
C GLN A 1081 23.24 -33.59 -39.72
N ASP A 1082 22.29 -33.63 -38.80
CA ASP A 1082 20.87 -33.83 -39.10
C ASP A 1082 20.27 -32.63 -39.83
N LEU A 1083 20.61 -31.41 -39.41
CA LEU A 1083 20.14 -30.18 -40.04
C LEU A 1083 20.58 -30.08 -41.51
N ILE A 1084 21.79 -30.52 -41.84
CA ILE A 1084 22.31 -30.51 -43.22
C ILE A 1084 22.08 -31.82 -43.98
N GLY A 1085 21.25 -32.72 -43.44
CA GLY A 1085 20.78 -33.91 -44.15
C GLY A 1085 21.81 -35.04 -44.30
N VAL A 1086 22.77 -35.17 -43.39
CA VAL A 1086 23.74 -36.30 -43.44
C VAL A 1086 23.01 -37.64 -43.24
N PRO A 1087 23.16 -38.62 -44.17
CA PRO A 1087 22.43 -39.87 -44.11
C PRO A 1087 22.65 -40.64 -42.79
N PRO A 1088 21.58 -41.22 -42.19
CA PRO A 1088 21.66 -41.99 -40.93
C PRO A 1088 22.69 -43.13 -40.94
N GLY A 1089 22.91 -43.76 -42.10
CA GLY A 1089 23.86 -44.87 -42.28
C GLY A 1089 25.30 -44.45 -42.58
N SER A 1090 25.60 -43.16 -42.72
CA SER A 1090 26.95 -42.70 -43.07
C SER A 1090 27.97 -43.04 -41.99
N TRP A 1091 29.22 -43.29 -42.39
CA TRP A 1091 30.30 -43.57 -41.43
C TRP A 1091 30.54 -42.40 -40.47
N LYS A 1092 30.38 -41.15 -40.96
CA LYS A 1092 30.50 -39.91 -40.17
C LYS A 1092 29.46 -39.88 -39.03
N ARG A 1093 28.20 -40.19 -39.33
CA ARG A 1093 27.11 -40.21 -38.34
C ARG A 1093 27.25 -41.39 -37.37
N ARG A 1094 27.69 -42.55 -37.85
CA ARG A 1094 28.02 -43.71 -37.00
C ARG A 1094 29.18 -43.42 -36.04
N ALA A 1095 30.22 -42.71 -36.51
CA ALA A 1095 31.37 -42.34 -35.69
C ALA A 1095 30.99 -41.34 -34.59
N VAL A 1096 30.25 -40.27 -34.93
CA VAL A 1096 29.78 -39.27 -33.95
C VAL A 1096 28.86 -39.91 -32.91
N ARG A 1097 27.93 -40.77 -33.35
CA ARG A 1097 27.04 -41.48 -32.42
C ARG A 1097 27.77 -42.45 -31.50
N LYS A 1098 28.80 -43.16 -31.99
CA LYS A 1098 29.67 -44.02 -31.17
C LYS A 1098 30.49 -43.20 -30.16
N ALA A 1099 30.99 -42.02 -30.55
CA ALA A 1099 31.73 -41.14 -29.68
C ALA A 1099 30.85 -40.49 -28.60
N GLU A 1100 29.63 -40.06 -28.95
CA GLU A 1100 28.62 -39.61 -27.98
C GLU A 1100 28.33 -40.74 -26.97
N LEU A 1101 28.12 -41.96 -27.46
CA LEU A 1101 27.88 -43.14 -26.64
C LEU A 1101 29.04 -43.44 -25.68
N ALA A 1102 30.27 -43.46 -26.16
CA ALA A 1102 31.44 -43.80 -25.35
C ALA A 1102 31.72 -42.76 -24.24
N THR A 1103 31.32 -41.51 -24.44
CA THR A 1103 31.63 -40.40 -23.52
C THR A 1103 30.51 -40.11 -22.52
N LEU A 1104 29.28 -40.53 -22.79
CA LEU A 1104 28.10 -40.24 -21.97
C LEU A 1104 28.24 -40.66 -20.48
N PRO A 1105 28.70 -41.87 -20.13
CA PRO A 1105 28.79 -42.28 -18.73
C PRO A 1105 29.92 -41.57 -17.98
N LEU A 1106 31.08 -41.43 -18.63
CA LEU A 1106 32.31 -40.90 -18.04
C LEU A 1106 32.24 -39.38 -17.80
N PHE A 1107 31.61 -38.65 -18.71
CA PHE A 1107 31.62 -37.19 -18.67
C PHE A 1107 30.25 -36.60 -18.35
N GLN A 1108 29.12 -37.29 -18.56
CA GLN A 1108 27.81 -36.71 -18.20
C GLN A 1108 27.25 -37.27 -16.89
N LEU A 1109 27.22 -38.58 -16.70
CA LEU A 1109 26.57 -39.18 -15.52
C LEU A 1109 27.41 -39.03 -14.24
N ILE A 1110 28.68 -39.41 -14.27
CA ILE A 1110 29.56 -39.36 -13.10
C ILE A 1110 29.74 -37.92 -12.56
N PRO A 1111 30.02 -36.90 -13.41
CA PRO A 1111 30.20 -35.54 -12.88
C PRO A 1111 28.93 -34.93 -12.30
N HIS A 1112 27.74 -35.22 -12.86
CA HIS A 1112 26.47 -34.75 -12.31
C HIS A 1112 26.10 -35.44 -10.99
N LEU A 1113 26.53 -36.68 -10.76
CA LEU A 1113 26.41 -37.35 -9.46
C LEU A 1113 27.34 -36.71 -8.41
N LEU A 1114 28.57 -36.37 -8.80
CA LEU A 1114 29.51 -35.65 -7.92
C LEU A 1114 28.97 -34.26 -7.54
N ILE A 1115 28.34 -33.55 -8.49
CA ILE A 1115 27.68 -32.26 -8.23
C ILE A 1115 26.54 -32.42 -7.21
N ALA A 1116 25.71 -33.45 -7.35
CA ALA A 1116 24.62 -33.71 -6.41
C ALA A 1116 25.14 -34.03 -4.99
N LEU A 1117 26.22 -34.81 -4.90
CA LEU A 1117 26.86 -35.12 -3.61
C LEU A 1117 27.45 -33.88 -2.94
N ASP A 1118 28.15 -33.03 -3.70
CA ASP A 1118 28.79 -31.82 -3.16
C ASP A 1118 27.75 -30.78 -2.69
N VAL A 1119 26.68 -30.58 -3.46
CA VAL A 1119 25.52 -29.77 -3.03
C VAL A 1119 24.91 -30.36 -1.77
N ALA A 1120 24.72 -31.69 -1.68
CA ALA A 1120 24.14 -32.34 -0.50
C ALA A 1120 24.97 -32.12 0.77
N GLN A 1121 26.30 -32.12 0.63
CA GLN A 1121 27.24 -31.95 1.73
C GLN A 1121 27.50 -30.48 2.11
N SER A 1122 27.04 -29.52 1.29
CA SER A 1122 27.31 -28.09 1.46
C SER A 1122 26.04 -27.21 1.52
N PRO A 1123 25.07 -27.46 2.42
CA PRO A 1123 23.82 -26.70 2.49
C PRO A 1123 24.03 -25.21 2.81
N ASP A 1124 25.06 -24.89 3.58
CA ASP A 1124 25.41 -23.52 3.96
C ASP A 1124 25.95 -22.69 2.79
N ALA A 1125 26.20 -23.31 1.63
CA ALA A 1125 26.58 -22.62 0.40
C ALA A 1125 25.45 -21.70 -0.12
N PHE A 1126 24.20 -21.89 0.31
CA PHE A 1126 23.04 -21.14 -0.17
C PHE A 1126 22.49 -20.19 0.90
N SER A 1127 22.25 -18.92 0.54
CA SER A 1127 21.82 -17.86 1.48
C SER A 1127 20.38 -18.03 2.02
N ALA A 1128 19.55 -18.86 1.38
CA ALA A 1128 18.23 -19.23 1.89
C ALA A 1128 17.94 -20.72 1.67
N LYS A 1129 17.26 -21.36 2.63
CA LYS A 1129 16.90 -22.80 2.60
C LYS A 1129 16.05 -23.20 1.38
N SER A 1130 15.25 -22.28 0.85
CA SER A 1130 14.45 -22.49 -0.37
C SER A 1130 15.33 -22.68 -1.62
N TYR A 1131 16.45 -21.98 -1.73
CA TYR A 1131 17.37 -22.10 -2.86
C TYR A 1131 18.15 -23.41 -2.84
N TYR A 1132 18.52 -23.90 -1.66
CA TYR A 1132 19.12 -25.23 -1.49
C TYR A 1132 18.17 -26.34 -1.97
N GLY A 1133 16.89 -26.29 -1.60
CA GLY A 1133 15.88 -27.27 -2.03
C GLY A 1133 15.69 -27.30 -3.55
N ILE A 1134 15.68 -26.12 -4.19
CA ILE A 1134 15.58 -26.00 -5.66
C ILE A 1134 16.83 -26.56 -6.35
N ALA A 1135 18.03 -26.24 -5.83
CA ALA A 1135 19.29 -26.75 -6.38
C ALA A 1135 19.38 -28.29 -6.28
N MET A 1136 19.03 -28.85 -5.13
CA MET A 1136 19.02 -30.30 -4.90
C MET A 1136 18.03 -31.03 -5.82
N ALA A 1137 16.80 -30.54 -5.91
CA ALA A 1137 15.78 -31.10 -6.82
C ALA A 1137 16.24 -31.05 -8.29
N GLY A 1138 16.90 -29.97 -8.68
CA GLY A 1138 17.48 -29.83 -10.02
C GLY A 1138 18.58 -30.84 -10.32
N CYS A 1139 19.53 -31.03 -9.39
CA CYS A 1139 20.59 -32.03 -9.53
C CYS A 1139 20.05 -33.45 -9.64
N LEU A 1140 19.05 -33.81 -8.83
CA LEU A 1140 18.39 -35.12 -8.89
C LEU A 1140 17.67 -35.34 -10.23
N TYR A 1141 16.96 -34.32 -10.73
CA TYR A 1141 16.28 -34.37 -12.01
C TYR A 1141 17.26 -34.56 -13.18
N ILE A 1142 18.37 -33.81 -13.22
CA ILE A 1142 19.37 -33.92 -14.29
C ILE A 1142 20.03 -35.30 -14.28
N ASN A 1143 20.37 -35.83 -13.11
CA ASN A 1143 20.93 -37.18 -13.00
C ASN A 1143 19.96 -38.26 -13.47
N ALA A 1144 18.68 -38.16 -13.10
CA ALA A 1144 17.65 -39.08 -13.56
C ALA A 1144 17.47 -39.01 -15.08
N ALA A 1145 17.49 -37.80 -15.67
CA ALA A 1145 17.40 -37.61 -17.12
C ALA A 1145 18.60 -38.20 -17.87
N ASN A 1146 19.82 -38.00 -17.35
CA ASN A 1146 21.05 -38.54 -17.92
C ASN A 1146 21.11 -40.06 -17.82
N LEU A 1147 20.72 -40.62 -16.66
CA LEU A 1147 20.64 -42.06 -16.45
C LEU A 1147 19.63 -42.70 -17.40
N ARG A 1148 18.44 -42.09 -17.53
CA ARG A 1148 17.44 -42.52 -18.50
C ARG A 1148 17.95 -42.44 -19.93
N LYS A 1149 18.63 -41.35 -20.32
CA LYS A 1149 19.25 -41.22 -21.65
C LYS A 1149 20.26 -42.34 -21.88
N ALA A 1150 21.13 -42.64 -20.91
CA ALA A 1150 22.08 -43.74 -21.01
C ALA A 1150 21.37 -45.10 -21.16
N LEU A 1151 20.42 -45.42 -20.29
CA LEU A 1151 19.69 -46.69 -20.31
C LEU A 1151 18.91 -46.92 -21.61
N LEU A 1152 18.19 -45.91 -22.09
CA LEU A 1152 17.46 -45.98 -23.37
C LEU A 1152 18.40 -46.16 -24.58
N THR A 1153 19.65 -45.69 -24.46
CA THR A 1153 20.61 -45.77 -25.55
C THR A 1153 21.42 -47.07 -25.54
N TYR A 1154 21.77 -47.62 -24.37
CA TYR A 1154 22.46 -48.92 -24.24
C TYR A 1154 21.52 -50.12 -24.30
N PHE A 1155 20.25 -49.96 -23.90
CA PHE A 1155 19.23 -51.01 -23.91
C PHE A 1155 18.01 -50.61 -24.75
N PRO A 1156 18.17 -50.32 -26.06
CA PRO A 1156 17.09 -49.81 -26.91
C PRO A 1156 15.91 -50.80 -27.04
N ALA A 1157 16.14 -52.10 -26.83
CA ALA A 1157 15.11 -53.13 -26.84
C ALA A 1157 14.15 -53.06 -25.64
N GLN A 1158 14.51 -52.35 -24.56
CA GLN A 1158 13.68 -52.19 -23.36
C GLN A 1158 13.02 -50.80 -23.25
N LYS A 1159 13.07 -50.01 -24.33
CA LYS A 1159 12.63 -48.61 -24.39
C LYS A 1159 11.24 -48.37 -23.76
N THR A 1160 10.27 -49.23 -24.01
CA THR A 1160 8.89 -49.08 -23.52
C THR A 1160 8.78 -49.28 -22.00
N LYS A 1161 9.54 -50.23 -21.43
CA LYS A 1161 9.57 -50.48 -19.98
C LYS A 1161 10.35 -49.38 -19.24
N LEU A 1162 11.47 -48.93 -19.81
CA LEU A 1162 12.30 -47.83 -19.31
C LEU A 1162 11.67 -46.43 -19.45
N HIS A 1163 10.57 -46.29 -20.20
CA HIS A 1163 9.81 -45.04 -20.29
C HIS A 1163 8.71 -44.96 -19.22
N ALA A 1164 8.24 -46.10 -18.72
CA ALA A 1164 7.17 -46.21 -17.73
C ALA A 1164 7.71 -46.23 -16.28
N ALA A 1165 8.90 -46.80 -16.08
CA ALA A 1165 9.72 -46.61 -14.88
C ALA A 1165 10.47 -45.27 -14.97
#